data_AF-A0A5E4HDG2-F1
#
_entry.id   AF-A0A5E4HDG2-F1
#
_cell.length_a   1.000
_cell.length_b   1.000
_cell.length_c   1.000
_cell.angle_alpha   90.00
_cell.angle_beta   90.00
_cell.angle_gamma   90.00
#
_symmetry.space_group_name_H-M   'P 1'
#
loop_
_entity.id
_entity.type
_entity.pdbx_description
1 polymer ?
#
loop_
_entity_poly.entity_id
_entity_poly.type
_entity_poly.pdbx_seq_one_letter_code
_entity_poly.pdbx_strand_id
1 'polypeptide(L)'
;MGFKEHNSARNFILSSVFWLILFTTFGFIVAIKFFAPEFLGQTSYITFGRIRPMHVNGVTLGFLSTGLIGIAYYIIPKLSGTKLYSEKLGNLTVILWNLAIACGTLLLALGYTQAREYAEYIWIIDVGIIITLLLIGYNIFKTIQKRTERKLYGSTWYVMGTFLTFPIVYFIGNVMWHPDTGSLQGAVDGVFNWFYGHNVLGLWFTTLGIAGWYYFIPIITKRPLYSHLLSMIGFFSIVFVYTGVGGHHLLQAPIPEWLKTIAIVNSGLMMIPVLAFITNILLTMRGRWNYFIESIPLRFMLIGAFFYFLASAQGTFQALRSTNMYLHFSQWTVGHAHIALLGGFGFLVFGAVYFLIPRVTGKEIYSNRLMSYHFWFTVLGFILFFSIMIIMGLIQNSGWFQNITVATVLLQLKPYFIIRALAGGAIVAGQYIFFYNILMTFRVQAETTSQPSPAPLLASRNPVKVEKYRESAPLFAIGGLGLFLTMFFIVVILPYLLMVYPPSDISHPYSDEQAHGRELFKSNGCLYCHSQFVRQQDWGVGRTSQPGDYFYDRPHLLGTERTGPDLAQIGGQRPPLWEIIHHKDPRSVSPGSIMPNFSYLSDQDLQDLKAYIDGLGGRNLETQDFQPLVPELYSGRNNSYNDTIANANSSNESRAEYAGLIAEGKILFSQRCLPCHGASGIGQGPYARHVTQHPANLNDRISNFPGVDYHFWRVMEGVPGTAMPPWKLSLTEDAIWKIISYEKTFVDGIIRVIPGDYSDSEAEDFGNKGIRSPVVKDDTNFTEGMKLFNLYCAQCHGVDGQGDGPASVYINPVPANFTETNNDFKTEGQWFWKVSEGVETTNMPPWKYVLTEEDRWKAIYYIQKNFSEAGVFEEKWRS
;
A
#
# COMPACT_ATOMS: atom_id res chain seq x y z
N MET A 1 9.03 -16.51 -45.18
CA MET A 1 9.79 -15.31 -44.74
C MET A 1 11.23 -15.70 -44.48
N GLY A 2 12.17 -15.33 -45.37
CA GLY A 2 13.59 -15.66 -45.20
C GLY A 2 14.22 -14.91 -44.00
N PHE A 3 14.92 -15.61 -43.13
CA PHE A 3 15.56 -15.04 -41.94
C PHE A 3 16.76 -14.16 -42.34
N LYS A 4 16.58 -12.84 -42.32
CA LYS A 4 17.65 -11.85 -42.49
C LYS A 4 18.46 -11.72 -41.19
N GLU A 5 19.73 -11.31 -41.29
CA GLU A 5 20.56 -10.99 -40.12
C GLU A 5 19.87 -9.96 -39.21
N HIS A 6 20.04 -10.10 -37.89
CA HIS A 6 19.47 -9.24 -36.84
C HIS A 6 17.94 -9.31 -36.69
N ASN A 7 17.27 -10.30 -37.30
CA ASN A 7 15.82 -10.45 -37.18
C ASN A 7 15.38 -10.67 -35.73
N SER A 8 16.06 -11.55 -34.99
CA SER A 8 15.72 -11.82 -33.59
C SER A 8 15.86 -10.60 -32.70
N ALA A 9 16.95 -9.84 -32.86
CA ALA A 9 17.18 -8.60 -32.12
C ALA A 9 16.08 -7.56 -32.40
N ARG A 10 15.73 -7.37 -33.69
CA ARG A 10 14.64 -6.48 -34.09
C ARG A 10 13.31 -6.88 -33.45
N ASN A 11 12.96 -8.17 -33.49
CA ASN A 11 11.66 -8.62 -33.01
C ASN A 11 11.54 -8.49 -31.48
N PHE A 12 12.61 -8.75 -30.72
CA PHE A 12 12.66 -8.42 -29.29
C PHE A 12 12.46 -6.92 -29.05
N ILE A 13 13.16 -6.04 -29.77
CA ILE A 13 13.03 -4.59 -29.59
C ILE A 13 11.60 -4.10 -29.88
N LEU A 14 10.98 -4.58 -30.97
CA LEU A 14 9.60 -4.22 -31.30
C LEU A 14 8.60 -4.75 -30.28
N SER A 15 8.84 -5.96 -29.76
CA SER A 15 8.05 -6.54 -28.68
C SER A 15 8.14 -5.70 -27.40
N SER A 16 9.32 -5.19 -27.05
CA SER A 16 9.53 -4.31 -25.91
C SER A 16 8.73 -3.00 -26.06
N VAL A 17 8.77 -2.40 -27.25
CA VAL A 17 8.01 -1.18 -27.59
C VAL A 17 6.49 -1.41 -27.51
N PHE A 18 6.01 -2.59 -27.92
CA PHE A 18 4.59 -2.95 -27.80
C PHE A 18 4.15 -3.07 -26.34
N TRP A 19 4.85 -3.87 -25.53
CA TRP A 19 4.50 -4.10 -24.12
C TRP A 19 4.58 -2.85 -23.27
N LEU A 20 5.52 -1.96 -23.56
CA LEU A 20 5.68 -0.69 -22.87
C LEU A 20 4.35 0.08 -22.77
N ILE A 21 3.59 0.17 -23.86
CA ILE A 21 2.35 0.96 -23.90
C ILE A 21 1.28 0.38 -22.99
N LEU A 22 1.10 -0.94 -23.04
CA LEU A 22 0.13 -1.62 -22.19
C LEU A 22 0.49 -1.43 -20.70
N PHE A 23 1.72 -1.73 -20.32
CA PHE A 23 2.10 -1.78 -18.92
C PHE A 23 2.35 -0.40 -18.30
N THR A 24 2.74 0.62 -19.09
CA THR A 24 2.75 2.00 -18.60
C THR A 24 1.33 2.55 -18.43
N THR A 25 0.38 2.14 -19.26
CA THR A 25 -1.05 2.46 -19.07
C THR A 25 -1.58 1.84 -17.77
N PHE A 26 -1.21 0.61 -17.45
CA PHE A 26 -1.52 0.00 -16.14
C PHE A 26 -0.94 0.79 -14.96
N GLY A 27 0.31 1.23 -15.07
CA GLY A 27 0.93 2.11 -14.05
C GLY A 27 0.17 3.42 -13.86
N PHE A 28 -0.35 4.00 -14.94
CA PHE A 28 -1.18 5.21 -14.87
C PHE A 28 -2.54 4.98 -14.21
N ILE A 29 -3.20 3.86 -14.53
CA ILE A 29 -4.45 3.46 -13.86
C ILE A 29 -4.22 3.28 -12.36
N VAL A 30 -3.12 2.62 -11.96
CA VAL A 30 -2.72 2.47 -10.55
C VAL A 30 -2.51 3.83 -9.89
N ALA A 31 -1.86 4.78 -10.58
CA ALA A 31 -1.65 6.13 -10.04
C ALA A 31 -2.98 6.88 -9.80
N ILE A 32 -3.97 6.73 -10.67
CA ILE A 32 -5.31 7.34 -10.50
C ILE A 32 -6.03 6.74 -9.28
N LYS A 33 -5.94 5.43 -9.09
CA LYS A 33 -6.64 4.71 -8.02
C LYS A 33 -6.26 5.18 -6.60
N PHE A 34 -5.08 5.80 -6.39
CA PHE A 34 -4.73 6.33 -5.07
C PHE A 34 -5.59 7.51 -4.61
N PHE A 35 -6.13 8.32 -5.52
CA PHE A 35 -7.04 9.43 -5.15
C PHE A 35 -8.48 9.22 -5.61
N ALA A 36 -8.70 8.25 -6.52
CA ALA A 36 -10.01 7.82 -7.01
C ALA A 36 -10.11 6.27 -6.97
N PRO A 37 -10.23 5.63 -5.78
CA PRO A 37 -10.14 4.18 -5.63
C PRO A 37 -11.25 3.39 -6.35
N GLU A 38 -12.39 4.02 -6.61
CA GLU A 38 -13.52 3.42 -7.35
C GLU A 38 -13.33 3.42 -8.86
N PHE A 39 -12.36 4.20 -9.39
CA PHE A 39 -12.09 4.26 -10.82
C PHE A 39 -11.72 2.88 -11.34
N LEU A 40 -12.55 2.30 -12.22
CA LEU A 40 -12.41 0.93 -12.70
C LEU A 40 -12.35 -0.11 -11.56
N GLY A 41 -13.13 0.07 -10.49
CA GLY A 41 -13.14 -0.80 -9.31
C GLY A 41 -14.22 -1.89 -9.30
N GLN A 42 -15.22 -1.81 -10.18
CA GLN A 42 -16.43 -2.65 -10.12
C GLN A 42 -16.23 -4.11 -10.55
N THR A 43 -15.03 -4.48 -11.01
CA THR A 43 -14.72 -5.85 -11.44
C THR A 43 -13.40 -6.29 -10.83
N SER A 44 -13.29 -7.59 -10.54
CA SER A 44 -12.11 -8.18 -9.90
C SER A 44 -10.83 -8.00 -10.72
N TYR A 45 -10.92 -8.08 -12.06
CA TYR A 45 -9.78 -8.12 -12.98
C TYR A 45 -8.91 -6.85 -13.00
N ILE A 46 -9.50 -5.69 -12.72
CA ILE A 46 -8.86 -4.38 -12.87
C ILE A 46 -8.85 -3.58 -11.56
N THR A 47 -8.98 -4.26 -10.43
CA THR A 47 -8.72 -3.68 -9.10
C THR A 47 -7.25 -3.30 -8.92
N PHE A 48 -6.96 -2.44 -7.94
CA PHE A 48 -5.59 -2.02 -7.65
C PHE A 48 -4.65 -3.22 -7.43
N GLY A 49 -5.09 -4.20 -6.61
CA GLY A 49 -4.28 -5.34 -6.24
C GLY A 49 -3.98 -6.31 -7.38
N ARG A 50 -4.78 -6.31 -8.46
CA ARG A 50 -4.47 -7.08 -9.68
C ARG A 50 -3.66 -6.28 -10.70
N ILE A 51 -3.95 -4.99 -10.88
CA ILE A 51 -3.21 -4.16 -11.85
C ILE A 51 -1.77 -3.89 -11.39
N ARG A 52 -1.50 -3.69 -10.10
CA ARG A 52 -0.14 -3.44 -9.61
C ARG A 52 0.85 -4.55 -10.05
N PRO A 53 0.62 -5.85 -9.77
CA PRO A 53 1.55 -6.89 -10.21
C PRO A 53 1.58 -7.07 -11.73
N MET A 54 0.47 -6.82 -12.44
CA MET A 54 0.48 -6.78 -13.92
C MET A 54 1.39 -5.67 -14.45
N HIS A 55 1.35 -4.47 -13.85
CA HIS A 55 2.24 -3.36 -14.18
C HIS A 55 3.70 -3.72 -13.87
N VAL A 56 3.99 -4.20 -12.67
CA VAL A 56 5.36 -4.52 -12.22
C VAL A 56 5.98 -5.58 -13.13
N ASN A 57 5.35 -6.75 -13.27
CA ASN A 57 5.87 -7.84 -14.12
C ASN A 57 5.92 -7.46 -15.59
N GLY A 58 4.92 -6.72 -16.07
CA GLY A 58 4.87 -6.27 -17.44
C GLY A 58 5.96 -5.27 -17.80
N VAL A 59 6.28 -4.32 -16.92
CA VAL A 59 7.39 -3.38 -17.14
C VAL A 59 8.74 -4.09 -17.02
N THR A 60 8.92 -4.98 -16.02
CA THR A 60 10.19 -5.67 -15.80
C THR A 60 10.47 -6.72 -16.88
N LEU A 61 9.53 -7.62 -17.16
CA LEU A 61 9.72 -8.73 -18.11
C LEU A 61 9.29 -8.33 -19.53
N GLY A 62 8.16 -7.64 -19.68
CA GLY A 62 7.60 -7.25 -20.98
C GLY A 62 8.35 -6.12 -21.68
N PHE A 63 8.68 -5.04 -20.96
CA PHE A 63 9.42 -3.91 -21.52
C PHE A 63 10.94 -4.04 -21.36
N LEU A 64 11.45 -4.01 -20.14
CA LEU A 64 12.88 -3.88 -19.87
C LEU A 64 13.68 -5.12 -20.27
N SER A 65 13.28 -6.31 -19.79
CA SER A 65 13.97 -7.56 -20.11
C SER A 65 13.96 -7.84 -21.61
N THR A 66 12.80 -7.70 -22.25
CA THR A 66 12.66 -7.85 -23.71
C THR A 66 13.57 -6.89 -24.48
N GLY A 67 13.65 -5.62 -24.05
CA GLY A 67 14.52 -4.62 -24.66
C GLY A 67 16.01 -4.94 -24.49
N LEU A 68 16.41 -5.32 -23.28
CA LEU A 68 17.81 -5.66 -22.94
C LEU A 68 18.27 -6.97 -23.60
N ILE A 69 17.40 -7.98 -23.71
CA ILE A 69 17.67 -9.19 -24.50
C ILE A 69 17.85 -8.82 -25.98
N GLY A 70 16.99 -7.96 -26.52
CA GLY A 70 17.11 -7.44 -27.90
C GLY A 70 18.45 -6.72 -28.14
N ILE A 71 18.87 -5.90 -27.17
CA ILE A 71 20.20 -5.25 -27.18
C ILE A 71 21.30 -6.31 -27.15
N ALA A 72 21.24 -7.31 -26.26
CA ALA A 72 22.22 -8.39 -26.17
C ALA A 72 22.37 -9.15 -27.50
N TYR A 73 21.25 -9.51 -28.14
CA TYR A 73 21.22 -10.18 -29.45
C TYR A 73 21.80 -9.34 -30.59
N TYR A 74 21.81 -8.01 -30.45
CA TYR A 74 22.44 -7.12 -31.41
C TYR A 74 23.95 -6.97 -31.15
N ILE A 75 24.36 -6.76 -29.90
CA ILE A 75 25.76 -6.44 -29.56
C ILE A 75 26.66 -7.67 -29.59
N ILE A 76 26.19 -8.85 -29.15
CA ILE A 76 27.04 -10.04 -29.01
C ILE A 76 27.62 -10.52 -30.34
N PRO A 77 26.83 -10.67 -31.43
CA PRO A 77 27.39 -11.04 -32.74
C PRO A 77 28.48 -10.05 -33.20
N LYS A 78 28.22 -8.74 -33.06
CA LYS A 78 29.14 -7.67 -33.49
C LYS A 78 30.44 -7.67 -32.69
N LEU A 79 30.36 -7.79 -31.37
CA LEU A 79 31.54 -7.85 -30.49
C LEU A 79 32.31 -9.17 -30.63
N SER A 80 31.66 -10.23 -31.11
CA SER A 80 32.28 -11.52 -31.37
C SER A 80 32.84 -11.66 -32.79
N GLY A 81 32.62 -10.66 -33.66
CA GLY A 81 33.02 -10.71 -35.08
C GLY A 81 32.39 -11.87 -35.85
N THR A 82 31.20 -12.31 -35.46
CA THR A 82 30.49 -13.46 -36.06
C THR A 82 28.99 -13.21 -36.12
N LYS A 83 28.25 -14.05 -36.85
CA LYS A 83 26.78 -13.98 -36.89
C LYS A 83 26.18 -14.65 -35.64
N LEU A 84 24.96 -14.27 -35.28
CA LEU A 84 24.21 -14.98 -34.25
C LEU A 84 24.12 -16.47 -34.62
N TYR A 85 24.33 -17.37 -33.66
CA TYR A 85 24.39 -18.81 -33.92
C TYR A 85 23.14 -19.34 -34.63
N SER A 86 21.95 -18.94 -34.19
CA SER A 86 20.69 -19.28 -34.86
C SER A 86 19.64 -18.17 -34.71
N GLU A 87 19.30 -17.52 -35.82
CA GLU A 87 18.17 -16.58 -35.90
C GLU A 87 16.82 -17.30 -35.77
N LYS A 88 16.71 -18.56 -36.19
CA LYS A 88 15.47 -19.35 -36.00
C LYS A 88 15.20 -19.58 -34.53
N LEU A 89 16.23 -20.00 -33.79
CA LEU A 89 16.14 -20.20 -32.34
C LEU A 89 15.87 -18.87 -31.63
N GLY A 90 16.55 -17.79 -32.02
CA GLY A 90 16.31 -16.46 -31.45
C GLY A 90 14.85 -16.01 -31.64
N ASN A 91 14.26 -16.22 -32.81
CA ASN A 91 12.85 -15.88 -33.04
C ASN A 91 11.88 -16.81 -32.31
N LEU A 92 12.21 -18.09 -32.13
CA LEU A 92 11.44 -18.98 -31.27
C LEU A 92 11.41 -18.44 -29.84
N THR A 93 12.55 -17.99 -29.31
CA THR A 93 12.61 -17.40 -27.96
C THR A 93 11.79 -16.11 -27.84
N VAL A 94 11.68 -15.30 -28.91
CA VAL A 94 10.77 -14.14 -28.92
C VAL A 94 9.31 -14.57 -28.73
N ILE A 95 8.88 -15.63 -29.43
CA ILE A 95 7.50 -16.13 -29.35
C ILE A 95 7.23 -16.67 -27.94
N LEU A 96 8.11 -17.55 -27.44
CA LEU A 96 7.95 -18.15 -26.11
C LEU A 96 7.94 -17.08 -24.99
N TRP A 97 8.82 -16.08 -25.08
CA TRP A 97 8.87 -14.96 -24.14
C TRP A 97 7.56 -14.18 -24.12
N ASN A 98 7.03 -13.85 -25.31
CA ASN A 98 5.76 -13.14 -25.45
C ASN A 98 4.56 -13.93 -24.93
N LEU A 99 4.52 -15.24 -25.20
CA LEU A 99 3.48 -16.12 -24.68
C LEU A 99 3.53 -16.16 -23.14
N ALA A 100 4.72 -16.27 -22.55
CA ALA A 100 4.87 -16.26 -21.09
C ALA A 100 4.37 -14.94 -20.47
N ILE A 101 4.72 -13.79 -21.05
CA ILE A 101 4.25 -12.47 -20.56
C ILE A 101 2.73 -12.35 -20.71
N ALA A 102 2.17 -12.72 -21.87
CA ALA A 102 0.74 -12.60 -22.14
C ALA A 102 -0.08 -13.51 -21.21
N CYS A 103 0.30 -14.80 -21.11
CA CYS A 103 -0.35 -15.75 -20.24
C CYS A 103 -0.18 -15.39 -18.77
N GLY A 104 1.02 -14.98 -18.34
CA GLY A 104 1.28 -14.55 -16.96
C GLY A 104 0.45 -13.33 -16.59
N THR A 105 0.38 -12.31 -17.45
CA THR A 105 -0.46 -11.12 -17.23
C THR A 105 -1.93 -11.49 -17.13
N LEU A 106 -2.42 -12.38 -18.01
CA LEU A 106 -3.81 -12.84 -17.97
C LEU A 106 -4.11 -13.59 -16.66
N LEU A 107 -3.21 -14.47 -16.22
CA LEU A 107 -3.38 -15.21 -14.96
C LEU A 107 -3.39 -14.29 -13.73
N LEU A 108 -2.54 -13.26 -13.71
CA LEU A 108 -2.59 -12.22 -12.67
C LEU A 108 -3.92 -11.45 -12.69
N ALA A 109 -4.44 -11.12 -13.88
CA ALA A 109 -5.76 -10.51 -14.00
C ALA A 109 -6.86 -11.42 -13.44
N LEU A 110 -6.74 -12.73 -13.61
CA LEU A 110 -7.66 -13.73 -13.05
C LEU A 110 -7.47 -13.98 -11.54
N GLY A 111 -6.41 -13.45 -10.93
CA GLY A 111 -6.12 -13.58 -9.49
C GLY A 111 -5.16 -14.73 -9.14
N TYR A 112 -4.62 -15.45 -10.13
CA TYR A 112 -3.61 -16.47 -9.89
C TYR A 112 -2.25 -15.81 -9.67
N THR A 113 -1.77 -15.83 -8.42
CA THR A 113 -0.52 -15.18 -8.02
C THR A 113 0.21 -15.98 -6.95
N GLN A 114 1.54 -15.99 -7.01
CA GLN A 114 2.37 -16.48 -5.89
C GLN A 114 2.41 -15.51 -4.71
N ALA A 115 1.91 -14.28 -4.87
CA ALA A 115 1.88 -13.24 -3.85
C ALA A 115 3.29 -12.80 -3.35
N ARG A 116 4.32 -13.03 -4.15
CA ARG A 116 5.72 -12.63 -3.89
C ARG A 116 6.12 -11.53 -4.87
N GLU A 117 6.58 -10.40 -4.35
CA GLU A 117 6.91 -9.24 -5.19
C GLU A 117 8.00 -9.56 -6.22
N TYR A 118 7.77 -9.15 -7.48
CA TYR A 118 8.58 -9.49 -8.67
C TYR A 118 8.54 -10.96 -9.12
N ALA A 119 7.88 -11.83 -8.34
CA ALA A 119 7.79 -13.29 -8.51
C ALA A 119 6.31 -13.74 -8.56
N GLU A 120 5.41 -12.87 -9.03
CA GLU A 120 3.97 -13.12 -8.90
C GLU A 120 3.41 -14.18 -9.85
N TYR A 121 4.08 -14.42 -10.98
CA TYR A 121 3.64 -15.43 -11.95
C TYR A 121 3.66 -16.83 -11.34
N ILE A 122 2.65 -17.65 -11.63
CA ILE A 122 2.61 -19.04 -11.13
C ILE A 122 3.67 -19.92 -11.80
N TRP A 123 4.01 -21.04 -11.16
CA TRP A 123 5.09 -21.94 -11.54
C TRP A 123 5.09 -22.39 -13.02
N ILE A 124 3.92 -22.53 -13.66
CA ILE A 124 3.82 -22.93 -15.07
C ILE A 124 4.46 -21.87 -15.98
N ILE A 125 4.23 -20.60 -15.67
CA ILE A 125 4.82 -19.47 -16.39
C ILE A 125 6.31 -19.37 -16.08
N ASP A 126 6.72 -19.61 -14.83
CA ASP A 126 8.13 -19.65 -14.43
C ASP A 126 8.94 -20.71 -15.19
N VAL A 127 8.37 -21.91 -15.35
CA VAL A 127 8.98 -22.98 -16.15
C VAL A 127 9.15 -22.52 -17.60
N GLY A 128 8.13 -21.89 -18.19
CA GLY A 128 8.21 -21.32 -19.53
C GLY A 128 9.30 -20.24 -19.67
N ILE A 129 9.42 -19.36 -18.67
CA ILE A 129 10.46 -18.32 -18.62
C ILE A 129 11.85 -18.94 -18.53
N ILE A 130 12.07 -19.90 -17.61
CA ILE A 130 13.37 -20.59 -17.46
C ILE A 130 13.77 -21.31 -18.74
N ILE A 131 12.86 -22.08 -19.35
CA ILE A 131 13.15 -22.76 -20.63
C ILE A 131 13.58 -21.73 -21.68
N THR A 132 12.86 -20.61 -21.77
CA THR A 132 13.19 -19.55 -22.72
C THR A 132 14.54 -18.90 -22.42
N LEU A 133 14.86 -18.60 -21.15
CA LEU A 133 16.14 -18.05 -20.73
C LEU A 133 17.31 -19.00 -21.06
N LEU A 134 17.14 -20.30 -20.84
CA LEU A 134 18.16 -21.31 -21.18
C LEU A 134 18.40 -21.39 -22.69
N LEU A 135 17.34 -21.30 -23.52
CA LEU A 135 17.46 -21.26 -24.97
C LEU A 135 18.15 -19.97 -25.46
N ILE A 136 17.83 -18.83 -24.84
CA ILE A 136 18.49 -17.55 -25.12
C ILE A 136 19.98 -17.64 -24.78
N GLY A 137 20.30 -18.11 -23.57
CA GLY A 137 21.66 -18.33 -23.11
C GLY A 137 22.43 -19.27 -24.04
N TYR A 138 21.85 -20.40 -24.41
CA TYR A 138 22.45 -21.35 -25.36
C TYR A 138 22.82 -20.68 -26.69
N ASN A 139 21.92 -19.85 -27.26
CA ASN A 139 22.18 -19.12 -28.49
C ASN A 139 23.35 -18.12 -28.34
N ILE A 140 23.41 -17.40 -27.21
CA ILE A 140 24.48 -16.45 -26.88
C ILE A 140 25.82 -17.17 -26.71
N PHE A 141 25.89 -18.21 -25.87
CA PHE A 141 27.14 -18.94 -25.62
C PHE A 141 27.67 -19.63 -26.88
N LYS A 142 26.80 -20.21 -27.71
CA LYS A 142 27.21 -20.77 -29.01
C LYS A 142 27.74 -19.71 -29.97
N THR A 143 27.18 -18.50 -29.94
CA THR A 143 27.69 -17.36 -30.73
C THR A 143 29.10 -16.98 -30.28
N ILE A 144 29.33 -16.84 -28.97
CA ILE A 144 30.63 -16.48 -28.39
C ILE A 144 31.67 -17.61 -28.59
N GLN A 145 31.24 -18.87 -28.60
CA GLN A 145 32.10 -20.01 -28.90
C GLN A 145 32.65 -19.94 -30.34
N LYS A 146 31.85 -19.44 -31.29
CA LYS A 146 32.20 -19.27 -32.72
C LYS A 146 32.80 -17.90 -33.04
N ARG A 147 33.25 -17.15 -32.03
CA ARG A 147 33.82 -15.80 -32.22
C ARG A 147 35.14 -15.85 -33.02
N THR A 148 35.36 -14.81 -33.81
CA THR A 148 36.64 -14.55 -34.50
C THR A 148 37.55 -13.64 -33.67
N GLU A 149 36.95 -12.78 -32.84
CA GLU A 149 37.65 -11.86 -31.95
C GLU A 149 38.36 -12.58 -30.79
N ARG A 150 39.64 -12.28 -30.58
CA ARG A 150 40.48 -12.95 -29.58
C ARG A 150 40.27 -12.43 -28.15
N LYS A 151 40.05 -11.12 -28.01
CA LYS A 151 39.78 -10.45 -26.73
C LYS A 151 38.29 -10.34 -26.51
N LEU A 152 37.83 -10.50 -25.27
CA LEU A 152 36.43 -10.32 -24.94
C LEU A 152 36.22 -8.87 -24.52
N TYR A 153 35.36 -8.16 -25.24
CA TYR A 153 34.99 -6.80 -24.86
C TYR A 153 34.18 -6.80 -23.56
N GLY A 154 34.31 -5.76 -22.73
CA GLY A 154 33.66 -5.68 -21.42
C GLY A 154 32.17 -6.03 -21.42
N SER A 155 31.39 -5.50 -22.38
CA SER A 155 29.96 -5.84 -22.54
C SER A 155 29.70 -7.34 -22.69
N THR A 156 30.61 -8.08 -23.31
CA THR A 156 30.49 -9.53 -23.50
C THR A 156 30.57 -10.27 -22.17
N TRP A 157 31.45 -9.84 -21.26
CA TRP A 157 31.56 -10.43 -19.92
C TRP A 157 30.27 -10.26 -19.12
N TYR A 158 29.71 -9.05 -19.11
CA TYR A 158 28.47 -8.76 -18.40
C TYR A 158 27.29 -9.57 -18.94
N VAL A 159 27.12 -9.67 -20.26
CA VAL A 159 26.07 -10.51 -20.86
C VAL A 159 26.28 -11.99 -20.52
N MET A 160 27.51 -12.50 -20.64
CA MET A 160 27.83 -13.88 -20.28
C MET A 160 27.53 -14.16 -18.80
N GLY A 161 28.01 -13.32 -17.90
CA GLY A 161 27.77 -13.46 -16.46
C GLY A 161 26.28 -13.48 -16.14
N THR A 162 25.51 -12.58 -16.76
CA THR A 162 24.05 -12.51 -16.59
C THR A 162 23.36 -13.83 -16.97
N PHE A 163 23.65 -14.38 -18.15
CA PHE A 163 23.02 -15.62 -18.61
C PHE A 163 23.59 -16.88 -17.94
N LEU A 164 24.64 -16.76 -17.12
CA LEU A 164 25.10 -17.83 -16.22
C LEU A 164 24.40 -17.77 -14.86
N THR A 165 24.30 -16.58 -14.26
CA THR A 165 23.82 -16.44 -12.87
C THR A 165 22.32 -16.25 -12.78
N PHE A 166 21.70 -15.49 -13.68
CA PHE A 166 20.28 -15.14 -13.56
C PHE A 166 19.32 -16.33 -13.66
N PRO A 167 19.51 -17.34 -14.52
CA PRO A 167 18.66 -18.53 -14.48
C PRO A 167 18.68 -19.24 -13.12
N ILE A 168 19.80 -19.23 -12.41
CA ILE A 168 19.91 -19.76 -11.05
C ILE A 168 19.15 -18.86 -10.07
N VAL A 169 19.34 -17.54 -10.15
CA VAL A 169 18.61 -16.56 -9.33
C VAL A 169 17.10 -16.70 -9.51
N TYR A 170 16.62 -16.84 -10.74
CA TYR A 170 15.20 -16.99 -11.04
C TYR A 170 14.65 -18.33 -10.52
N PHE A 171 15.34 -19.44 -10.78
CA PHE A 171 14.90 -20.77 -10.33
C PHE A 171 14.86 -20.88 -8.81
N ILE A 172 15.93 -20.42 -8.14
CA ILE A 172 16.02 -20.45 -6.68
C ILE A 172 15.03 -19.47 -6.04
N GLY A 173 14.97 -18.25 -6.59
CA GLY A 173 14.09 -17.18 -6.16
C GLY A 173 12.62 -17.55 -6.11
N ASN A 174 12.10 -18.07 -7.23
CA ASN A 174 10.69 -18.46 -7.39
C ASN A 174 10.36 -19.80 -6.72
N VAL A 175 11.31 -20.41 -6.00
CA VAL A 175 11.09 -21.68 -5.28
C VAL A 175 10.45 -22.74 -6.18
N MET A 176 10.96 -22.87 -7.41
CA MET A 176 10.29 -23.64 -8.47
C MET A 176 10.20 -25.16 -8.18
N TRP A 177 10.90 -25.65 -7.15
CA TRP A 177 10.78 -27.03 -6.67
C TRP A 177 9.57 -27.26 -5.74
N HIS A 178 8.85 -26.21 -5.35
CA HIS A 178 7.55 -26.25 -4.65
C HIS A 178 6.46 -25.62 -5.53
N PRO A 179 6.00 -26.30 -6.60
CA PRO A 179 5.11 -25.71 -7.59
C PRO A 179 3.69 -25.43 -7.07
N ASP A 180 3.26 -26.08 -6.00
CA ASP A 180 1.96 -25.88 -5.36
C ASP A 180 1.80 -24.46 -4.80
N THR A 181 2.86 -23.91 -4.18
CA THR A 181 2.81 -22.60 -3.52
C THR A 181 3.77 -21.55 -4.10
N GLY A 182 4.82 -21.96 -4.83
CA GLY A 182 5.89 -21.07 -5.28
C GLY A 182 6.67 -20.39 -4.13
N SER A 183 6.65 -20.99 -2.93
CA SER A 183 7.19 -20.39 -1.71
C SER A 183 7.64 -21.40 -0.67
N LEU A 184 8.53 -20.96 0.21
CA LEU A 184 8.89 -21.69 1.43
C LEU A 184 7.97 -21.31 2.60
N GLN A 185 8.01 -22.14 3.64
CA GLN A 185 7.29 -21.90 4.89
C GLN A 185 8.05 -20.91 5.79
N GLY A 186 7.34 -19.93 6.33
CA GLY A 186 7.87 -19.00 7.33
C GLY A 186 8.79 -17.91 6.83
N ALA A 187 9.44 -17.23 7.79
CA ALA A 187 10.22 -16.02 7.54
C ALA A 187 11.42 -16.22 6.59
N VAL A 188 11.90 -17.46 6.43
CA VAL A 188 12.99 -17.79 5.49
C VAL A 188 12.59 -17.56 4.03
N ASP A 189 11.30 -17.68 3.68
CA ASP A 189 10.84 -17.36 2.33
C ASP A 189 11.07 -15.88 1.97
N GLY A 190 11.06 -14.99 2.97
CA GLY A 190 11.44 -13.59 2.82
C GLY A 190 12.85 -13.43 2.27
N VAL A 191 13.80 -14.24 2.77
CA VAL A 191 15.19 -14.24 2.32
C VAL A 191 15.29 -14.68 0.86
N PHE A 192 14.57 -15.73 0.47
CA PHE A 192 14.55 -16.23 -0.91
C PHE A 192 13.88 -15.23 -1.86
N ASN A 193 12.77 -14.64 -1.42
CA ASN A 193 12.03 -13.65 -2.21
C ASN A 193 12.93 -12.45 -2.51
N TRP A 194 13.57 -11.87 -1.48
CA TRP A 194 14.41 -10.68 -1.68
C TRP A 194 15.82 -10.97 -2.19
N PHE A 195 16.32 -12.20 -2.05
CA PHE A 195 17.45 -12.66 -2.85
C PHE A 195 17.13 -12.49 -4.34
N TYR A 196 15.95 -12.93 -4.79
CA TYR A 196 15.54 -12.77 -6.17
C TYR A 196 15.12 -11.33 -6.53
N GLY A 197 14.22 -10.72 -5.77
CA GLY A 197 13.68 -9.39 -6.02
C GLY A 197 14.75 -8.31 -6.09
N HIS A 198 15.84 -8.45 -5.34
CA HIS A 198 16.99 -7.57 -5.48
C HIS A 198 17.92 -7.97 -6.63
N ASN A 199 18.23 -9.26 -6.79
CA ASN A 199 19.16 -9.70 -7.85
C ASN A 199 18.58 -9.61 -9.27
N VAL A 200 17.27 -9.52 -9.47
CA VAL A 200 16.69 -9.16 -10.78
C VAL A 200 17.05 -7.72 -11.17
N LEU A 201 17.21 -6.80 -10.22
CA LEU A 201 17.70 -5.45 -10.48
C LEU A 201 19.21 -5.43 -10.78
N GLY A 202 19.99 -6.22 -10.05
CA GLY A 202 21.45 -6.25 -10.20
C GLY A 202 21.98 -7.16 -11.28
N LEU A 203 21.80 -8.47 -11.08
CA LEU A 203 22.42 -9.50 -11.90
C LEU A 203 21.70 -9.73 -13.22
N TRP A 204 20.58 -9.04 -13.45
CA TRP A 204 19.86 -9.02 -14.72
C TRP A 204 19.83 -7.63 -15.35
N PHE A 205 19.12 -6.66 -14.75
CA PHE A 205 19.01 -5.33 -15.35
C PHE A 205 20.32 -4.54 -15.34
N THR A 206 21.01 -4.49 -14.21
CA THR A 206 22.25 -3.70 -14.09
C THR A 206 23.36 -4.24 -14.98
N THR A 207 23.60 -5.56 -14.94
CA THR A 207 24.63 -6.19 -15.77
C THR A 207 24.34 -6.05 -17.27
N LEU A 208 23.12 -6.29 -17.74
CA LEU A 208 22.75 -6.06 -19.16
C LEU A 208 22.76 -4.57 -19.52
N GLY A 209 22.36 -3.70 -18.58
CA GLY A 209 22.39 -2.25 -18.74
C GLY A 209 23.80 -1.73 -18.96
N ILE A 210 24.74 -2.11 -18.09
CA ILE A 210 26.18 -1.81 -18.22
C ILE A 210 26.71 -2.30 -19.56
N ALA A 211 26.35 -3.52 -19.98
CA ALA A 211 26.75 -4.03 -21.29
C ALA A 211 26.24 -3.14 -22.44
N GLY A 212 25.01 -2.66 -22.35
CA GLY A 212 24.40 -1.71 -23.30
C GLY A 212 25.14 -0.37 -23.34
N TRP A 213 25.36 0.28 -22.19
CA TRP A 213 26.09 1.55 -22.11
C TRP A 213 27.53 1.42 -22.62
N TYR A 214 28.24 0.36 -22.25
CA TYR A 214 29.60 0.08 -22.71
C TYR A 214 29.67 -0.15 -24.21
N TYR A 215 28.59 -0.55 -24.87
CA TYR A 215 28.55 -0.66 -26.32
C TYR A 215 28.15 0.66 -26.99
N PHE A 216 27.02 1.27 -26.59
CA PHE A 216 26.43 2.38 -27.32
C PHE A 216 27.16 3.72 -27.13
N ILE A 217 27.65 4.02 -25.93
CA ILE A 217 28.31 5.31 -25.69
C ILE A 217 29.61 5.42 -26.50
N PRO A 218 30.52 4.43 -26.47
CA PRO A 218 31.71 4.43 -27.32
C PRO A 218 31.42 4.55 -28.82
N ILE A 219 30.44 3.79 -29.33
CA ILE A 219 30.16 3.75 -30.77
C ILE A 219 29.53 5.06 -31.28
N ILE A 220 28.65 5.69 -30.50
CA ILE A 220 28.03 6.96 -30.87
C ILE A 220 29.06 8.11 -30.83
N THR A 221 29.89 8.13 -29.79
CA THR A 221 30.89 9.20 -29.58
C THR A 221 32.17 9.01 -30.39
N LYS A 222 32.31 7.84 -31.05
CA LYS A 222 33.51 7.42 -31.78
C LYS A 222 34.77 7.52 -30.91
N ARG A 223 34.65 7.04 -29.66
CA ARG A 223 35.75 6.96 -28.67
C ARG A 223 35.87 5.52 -28.18
N PRO A 224 37.08 5.02 -27.91
CA PRO A 224 37.22 3.77 -27.19
C PRO A 224 36.69 3.94 -25.75
N LEU A 225 36.19 2.86 -25.17
CA LEU A 225 35.86 2.81 -23.75
C LEU A 225 37.13 3.10 -22.93
N TYR A 226 37.00 3.95 -21.91
CA TYR A 226 38.15 4.52 -21.24
C TYR A 226 39.08 3.49 -20.57
N SER A 227 38.54 2.58 -19.75
CA SER A 227 39.37 1.64 -18.98
C SER A 227 38.83 0.21 -18.97
N HIS A 228 39.66 -0.70 -19.50
CA HIS A 228 39.45 -2.15 -19.42
C HIS A 228 39.55 -2.65 -17.97
N LEU A 229 40.52 -2.13 -17.20
CA LEU A 229 40.72 -2.50 -15.80
C LEU A 229 39.50 -2.13 -14.94
N LEU A 230 38.94 -0.93 -15.11
CA LEU A 230 37.71 -0.52 -14.40
C LEU A 230 36.52 -1.41 -14.78
N SER A 231 36.43 -1.81 -16.05
CA SER A 231 35.39 -2.73 -16.52
C SER A 231 35.50 -4.11 -15.82
N MET A 232 36.73 -4.60 -15.62
CA MET A 232 37.01 -5.87 -14.95
C MET A 232 36.73 -5.80 -13.45
N ILE A 233 37.19 -4.74 -12.77
CA ILE A 233 36.88 -4.49 -11.35
C ILE A 233 35.37 -4.43 -11.16
N GLY A 234 34.67 -3.63 -11.98
CA GLY A 234 33.21 -3.53 -11.93
C GLY A 234 32.51 -4.88 -12.10
N PHE A 235 32.98 -5.71 -13.04
CA PHE A 235 32.36 -7.01 -13.32
C PHE A 235 32.50 -8.00 -12.16
N PHE A 236 33.71 -8.21 -11.64
CA PHE A 236 33.89 -9.18 -10.55
C PHE A 236 33.30 -8.67 -9.23
N SER A 237 33.41 -7.37 -8.95
CA SER A 237 32.80 -6.79 -7.76
C SER A 237 31.27 -6.89 -7.80
N ILE A 238 30.61 -6.61 -8.93
CA ILE A 238 29.14 -6.68 -8.97
C ILE A 238 28.63 -8.11 -8.79
N VAL A 239 29.26 -9.11 -9.41
CA VAL A 239 28.82 -10.51 -9.31
C VAL A 239 28.90 -11.03 -7.88
N PHE A 240 29.94 -10.67 -7.13
CA PHE A 240 30.06 -11.06 -5.73
C PHE A 240 29.17 -10.24 -4.80
N VAL A 241 29.30 -8.91 -4.86
CA VAL A 241 28.71 -8.01 -3.87
C VAL A 241 27.19 -7.95 -4.04
N TYR A 242 26.67 -7.81 -5.26
CA TYR A 242 25.24 -7.65 -5.50
C TYR A 242 24.44 -8.89 -5.05
N THR A 243 25.01 -10.08 -5.24
CA THR A 243 24.41 -11.36 -4.81
C THR A 243 23.96 -11.32 -3.36
N GLY A 244 24.73 -10.67 -2.48
CA GLY A 244 24.48 -10.62 -1.05
C GLY A 244 23.74 -9.39 -0.54
N VAL A 245 23.16 -8.56 -1.40
CA VAL A 245 22.49 -7.30 -1.00
C VAL A 245 21.03 -7.51 -0.57
N GLY A 246 20.35 -8.56 -1.05
CA GLY A 246 18.89 -8.72 -0.92
C GLY A 246 18.33 -8.54 0.50
N GLY A 247 19.06 -8.96 1.53
CA GLY A 247 18.65 -8.80 2.93
C GLY A 247 18.42 -7.35 3.39
N HIS A 248 18.83 -6.34 2.61
CA HIS A 248 18.59 -4.94 2.95
C HIS A 248 17.12 -4.50 2.85
N HIS A 249 16.27 -5.33 2.23
CA HIS A 249 14.81 -5.16 2.23
C HIS A 249 14.17 -5.71 3.51
N LEU A 250 14.94 -6.43 4.32
CA LEU A 250 14.51 -7.17 5.50
C LEU A 250 15.21 -6.69 6.77
N LEU A 251 15.80 -5.49 6.77
CA LEU A 251 16.57 -5.00 7.92
C LEU A 251 15.72 -4.85 9.18
N GLN A 252 14.45 -4.51 9.01
CA GLN A 252 13.51 -4.46 10.12
C GLN A 252 12.85 -5.81 10.38
N ALA A 253 12.81 -6.71 9.38
CA ALA A 253 12.14 -8.00 9.47
C ALA A 253 12.82 -8.91 10.51
N PRO A 254 12.08 -9.89 11.07
CA PRO A 254 12.64 -10.82 12.05
C PRO A 254 13.48 -11.91 11.35
N ILE A 255 14.58 -11.49 10.75
CA ILE A 255 15.62 -12.36 10.18
C ILE A 255 16.93 -12.20 10.98
N PRO A 256 17.88 -13.14 10.90
CA PRO A 256 19.12 -13.08 11.68
C PRO A 256 19.94 -11.80 11.45
N GLU A 257 20.46 -11.24 12.55
CA GLU A 257 21.23 -9.99 12.53
C GLU A 257 22.53 -10.06 11.71
N TRP A 258 23.15 -11.23 11.63
CA TRP A 258 24.34 -11.44 10.81
C TRP A 258 24.01 -11.31 9.31
N LEU A 259 22.84 -11.78 8.87
CA LEU A 259 22.40 -11.70 7.48
C LEU A 259 22.08 -10.24 7.10
N LYS A 260 21.43 -9.51 8.00
CA LYS A 260 21.21 -8.06 7.85
C LYS A 260 22.54 -7.30 7.71
N THR A 261 23.52 -7.65 8.53
CA THR A 261 24.85 -7.01 8.51
C THR A 261 25.60 -7.28 7.20
N ILE A 262 25.57 -8.51 6.69
CA ILE A 262 26.12 -8.85 5.36
C ILE A 262 25.46 -7.99 4.27
N ALA A 263 24.13 -7.86 4.30
CA ALA A 263 23.41 -7.06 3.31
C ALA A 263 23.78 -5.57 3.36
N ILE A 264 23.95 -5.00 4.55
CA ILE A 264 24.39 -3.60 4.74
C ILE A 264 25.81 -3.41 4.19
N VAL A 265 26.75 -4.30 4.56
CA VAL A 265 28.14 -4.23 4.10
C VAL A 265 28.20 -4.34 2.58
N ASN A 266 27.49 -5.31 1.99
CA ASN A 266 27.42 -5.46 0.54
C ASN A 266 26.78 -4.23 -0.13
N SER A 267 25.73 -3.65 0.46
CA SER A 267 25.11 -2.41 -0.06
C SER A 267 26.09 -1.23 -0.05
N GLY A 268 27.01 -1.16 0.92
CA GLY A 268 28.10 -0.20 0.95
C GLY A 268 29.16 -0.48 -0.13
N LEU A 269 29.61 -1.73 -0.22
CA LEU A 269 30.60 -2.17 -1.22
C LEU A 269 30.10 -2.05 -2.66
N MET A 270 28.77 -2.01 -2.88
CA MET A 270 28.16 -1.75 -4.18
C MET A 270 28.60 -0.41 -4.80
N MET A 271 29.10 0.53 -4.00
CA MET A 271 29.67 1.77 -4.51
C MET A 271 30.91 1.52 -5.39
N ILE A 272 31.68 0.44 -5.15
CA ILE A 272 32.87 0.10 -5.95
C ILE A 272 32.52 -0.13 -7.44
N PRO A 273 31.64 -1.09 -7.80
CA PRO A 273 31.30 -1.30 -9.21
C PRO A 273 30.54 -0.11 -9.81
N VAL A 274 29.75 0.62 -9.02
CA VAL A 274 29.00 1.81 -9.48
C VAL A 274 29.95 2.94 -9.85
N LEU A 275 30.95 3.23 -9.01
CA LEU A 275 31.98 4.24 -9.29
C LEU A 275 32.85 3.82 -10.48
N ALA A 276 33.24 2.54 -10.54
CA ALA A 276 33.98 2.02 -11.69
C ALA A 276 33.21 2.23 -13.01
N PHE A 277 31.89 1.97 -13.00
CA PHE A 277 31.02 2.20 -14.14
C PHE A 277 30.94 3.69 -14.53
N ILE A 278 30.55 4.57 -13.60
CA ILE A 278 30.28 5.98 -13.94
C ILE A 278 31.58 6.70 -14.35
N THR A 279 32.71 6.39 -13.72
CA THR A 279 34.03 6.90 -14.13
C THR A 279 34.36 6.46 -15.56
N ASN A 280 34.08 5.22 -15.92
CA ASN A 280 34.32 4.72 -17.27
C ASN A 280 33.46 5.45 -18.31
N ILE A 281 32.20 5.75 -17.99
CA ILE A 281 31.30 6.53 -18.86
C ILE A 281 31.74 7.99 -19.00
N LEU A 282 31.97 8.69 -17.88
CA LEU A 282 32.32 10.10 -17.89
C LEU A 282 33.65 10.36 -18.61
N LEU A 283 34.64 9.48 -18.41
CA LEU A 283 35.94 9.61 -19.06
C LEU A 283 35.91 9.19 -20.54
N THR A 284 35.01 8.30 -20.94
CA THR A 284 34.73 8.02 -22.36
C THR A 284 34.13 9.24 -23.07
N MET A 285 33.30 10.02 -22.37
CA MET A 285 32.70 11.27 -22.87
C MET A 285 33.68 12.45 -22.91
N ARG A 286 34.90 12.34 -22.36
CA ARG A 286 35.85 13.45 -22.24
C ARG A 286 36.16 14.07 -23.62
N GLY A 287 35.85 15.36 -23.76
CA GLY A 287 36.02 16.11 -25.01
C GLY A 287 35.01 15.77 -26.12
N ARG A 288 33.89 15.11 -25.79
CA ARG A 288 32.80 14.76 -26.73
C ARG A 288 31.41 15.18 -26.24
N TRP A 289 31.32 16.07 -25.25
CA TRP A 289 30.04 16.49 -24.66
C TRP A 289 29.07 17.15 -25.64
N ASN A 290 29.54 17.71 -26.77
CA ASN A 290 28.67 18.25 -27.82
C ASN A 290 27.68 17.19 -28.35
N TYR A 291 28.06 15.91 -28.38
CA TYR A 291 27.19 14.81 -28.81
C TYR A 291 25.96 14.64 -27.90
N PHE A 292 26.02 15.06 -26.63
CA PHE A 292 24.84 15.05 -25.74
C PHE A 292 23.75 15.99 -26.24
N ILE A 293 24.14 17.12 -26.83
CA ILE A 293 23.21 18.11 -27.39
C ILE A 293 22.76 17.65 -28.78
N GLU A 294 23.66 17.12 -29.59
CA GLU A 294 23.36 16.74 -30.98
C GLU A 294 22.53 15.44 -31.11
N SER A 295 22.77 14.46 -30.23
CA SER A 295 22.17 13.11 -30.34
C SER A 295 21.17 12.84 -29.21
N ILE A 296 19.87 12.90 -29.52
CA ILE A 296 18.81 12.53 -28.58
C ILE A 296 18.95 11.08 -28.08
N PRO A 297 19.29 10.07 -28.93
CA PRO A 297 19.53 8.70 -28.44
C PRO A 297 20.63 8.64 -27.38
N LEU A 298 21.75 9.33 -27.59
CA LEU A 298 22.84 9.39 -26.61
C LEU A 298 22.41 10.15 -25.36
N ARG A 299 21.64 11.22 -25.51
CA ARG A 299 21.11 12.01 -24.40
C ARG A 299 20.28 11.16 -23.46
N PHE A 300 19.35 10.35 -23.98
CA PHE A 300 18.60 9.36 -23.20
C PHE A 300 19.55 8.41 -22.45
N MET A 301 20.51 7.81 -23.15
CA MET A 301 21.44 6.85 -22.53
C MET A 301 22.29 7.47 -21.41
N LEU A 302 22.77 8.70 -21.58
CA LEU A 302 23.60 9.38 -20.59
C LEU A 302 22.80 9.82 -19.36
N ILE A 303 21.57 10.32 -19.56
CA ILE A 303 20.65 10.58 -18.44
C ILE A 303 20.29 9.26 -17.74
N GLY A 304 20.13 8.17 -18.50
CA GLY A 304 19.98 6.82 -17.97
C GLY A 304 21.14 6.40 -17.07
N ALA A 305 22.38 6.58 -17.54
CA ALA A 305 23.57 6.26 -16.74
C ALA A 305 23.64 7.10 -15.46
N PHE A 306 23.22 8.38 -15.52
CA PHE A 306 23.14 9.26 -14.36
C PHE A 306 22.08 8.79 -13.34
N PHE A 307 20.87 8.45 -13.78
CA PHE A 307 19.84 7.95 -12.87
C PHE A 307 20.17 6.57 -12.31
N TYR A 308 20.86 5.71 -13.06
CA TYR A 308 21.42 4.47 -12.50
C TYR A 308 22.42 4.75 -11.37
N PHE A 309 23.33 5.71 -11.57
CA PHE A 309 24.25 6.16 -10.52
C PHE A 309 23.50 6.72 -9.31
N LEU A 310 22.50 7.58 -9.55
CA LEU A 310 21.68 8.18 -8.48
C LEU A 310 20.90 7.13 -7.69
N ALA A 311 20.23 6.19 -8.38
CA ALA A 311 19.53 5.08 -7.73
C ALA A 311 20.50 4.25 -6.90
N SER A 312 21.67 3.92 -7.44
CA SER A 312 22.66 3.11 -6.71
C SER A 312 23.18 3.82 -5.46
N ALA A 313 23.48 5.12 -5.56
CA ALA A 313 23.91 5.93 -4.42
C ALA A 313 22.80 6.07 -3.35
N GLN A 314 21.57 6.34 -3.79
CA GLN A 314 20.39 6.34 -2.91
C GLN A 314 20.16 4.97 -2.27
N GLY A 315 20.38 3.89 -3.02
CA GLY A 315 20.27 2.50 -2.58
C GLY A 315 21.26 2.17 -1.45
N THR A 316 22.52 2.59 -1.60
CA THR A 316 23.53 2.46 -0.54
C THR A 316 23.12 3.24 0.72
N PHE A 317 22.59 4.46 0.57
CA PHE A 317 22.17 5.28 1.71
C PHE A 317 20.96 4.68 2.46
N GLN A 318 19.93 4.24 1.74
CA GLN A 318 18.72 3.67 2.36
C GLN A 318 18.92 2.25 2.92
N ALA A 319 20.03 1.59 2.60
CA ALA A 319 20.40 0.29 3.16
C ALA A 319 21.06 0.40 4.54
N LEU A 320 21.39 1.60 5.03
CA LEU A 320 21.87 1.78 6.39
C LEU A 320 20.73 1.53 7.38
N ARG A 321 21.01 0.89 8.54
CA ARG A 321 19.97 0.51 9.53
C ARG A 321 19.07 1.68 9.93
N SER A 322 19.67 2.80 10.32
CA SER A 322 18.95 4.00 10.77
C SER A 322 18.12 4.62 9.65
N THR A 323 18.72 4.75 8.46
CA THR A 323 18.04 5.30 7.29
C THR A 323 16.89 4.39 6.84
N ASN A 324 17.10 3.09 6.79
CA ASN A 324 16.08 2.11 6.45
C ASN A 324 14.93 2.14 7.45
N MET A 325 15.24 2.18 8.75
CA MET A 325 14.24 2.27 9.81
C MET A 325 13.29 3.46 9.59
N TYR A 326 13.83 4.58 9.10
CA TYR A 326 13.06 5.78 8.75
C TYR A 326 12.35 5.67 7.39
N LEU A 327 13.03 5.22 6.34
CA LEU A 327 12.53 5.30 4.95
C LEU A 327 11.63 4.13 4.53
N HIS A 328 11.75 2.97 5.18
CA HIS A 328 11.07 1.74 4.79
C HIS A 328 9.54 1.86 4.84
N PHE A 329 8.87 1.15 3.92
CA PHE A 329 7.42 1.13 3.67
C PHE A 329 6.78 2.39 3.05
N SER A 330 7.50 3.49 2.86
CA SER A 330 6.90 4.70 2.28
C SER A 330 7.02 4.78 0.76
N GLN A 331 6.39 5.81 0.16
CA GLN A 331 6.53 6.15 -1.26
C GLN A 331 7.98 6.40 -1.69
N TRP A 332 8.91 6.60 -0.74
CA TRP A 332 10.35 6.69 -1.03
C TRP A 332 10.87 5.43 -1.74
N THR A 333 10.54 4.24 -1.21
CA THR A 333 10.99 2.95 -1.77
C THR A 333 10.47 2.77 -3.20
N VAL A 334 9.21 3.14 -3.43
CA VAL A 334 8.59 3.07 -4.76
C VAL A 334 9.24 4.07 -5.72
N GLY A 335 9.57 5.28 -5.24
CA GLY A 335 10.29 6.29 -6.01
C GLY A 335 11.69 5.80 -6.40
N HIS A 336 12.44 5.22 -5.47
CA HIS A 336 13.74 4.60 -5.71
C HIS A 336 13.69 3.54 -6.82
N ALA A 337 12.69 2.64 -6.77
CA ALA A 337 12.52 1.61 -7.80
C ALA A 337 12.30 2.22 -9.20
N HIS A 338 11.54 3.31 -9.31
CA HIS A 338 11.31 4.01 -10.57
C HIS A 338 12.57 4.73 -11.10
N ILE A 339 13.43 5.26 -10.22
CA ILE A 339 14.75 5.82 -10.59
C ILE A 339 15.61 4.76 -11.26
N ALA A 340 15.66 3.55 -10.72
CA ALA A 340 16.42 2.46 -11.32
C ALA A 340 15.79 1.96 -12.64
N LEU A 341 14.51 1.57 -12.60
CA LEU A 341 13.86 0.86 -13.70
C LEU A 341 13.54 1.76 -14.90
N LEU A 342 12.88 2.90 -14.68
CA LEU A 342 12.55 3.84 -15.75
C LEU A 342 13.70 4.81 -16.01
N GLY A 343 14.13 5.51 -14.95
CA GLY A 343 15.17 6.54 -15.04
C GLY A 343 16.49 6.00 -15.55
N GLY A 344 16.91 4.80 -15.10
CA GLY A 344 18.13 4.13 -15.53
C GLY A 344 17.96 3.31 -16.81
N PHE A 345 17.38 2.12 -16.66
CA PHE A 345 17.33 1.12 -17.74
C PHE A 345 16.31 1.47 -18.84
N GLY A 346 15.16 2.05 -18.49
CA GLY A 346 14.17 2.50 -19.45
C GLY A 346 14.74 3.52 -20.43
N PHE A 347 15.47 4.52 -19.94
CA PHE A 347 16.12 5.51 -20.79
C PHE A 347 17.24 4.93 -21.66
N LEU A 348 17.99 3.95 -21.15
CA LEU A 348 18.92 3.17 -21.97
C LEU A 348 18.18 2.47 -23.12
N VAL A 349 17.06 1.79 -22.84
CA VAL A 349 16.27 1.09 -23.85
C VAL A 349 15.69 2.07 -24.88
N PHE A 350 15.15 3.23 -24.46
CA PHE A 350 14.66 4.26 -25.39
C PHE A 350 15.74 4.75 -26.34
N GLY A 351 16.92 5.10 -25.80
CA GLY A 351 18.06 5.50 -26.61
C GLY A 351 18.49 4.38 -27.55
N ALA A 352 18.53 3.14 -27.07
CA ALA A 352 18.93 1.99 -27.86
C ALA A 352 17.94 1.72 -28.99
N VAL A 353 16.63 1.82 -28.77
CA VAL A 353 15.61 1.64 -29.83
C VAL A 353 15.81 2.67 -30.93
N TYR A 354 15.93 3.96 -30.60
CA TYR A 354 16.16 5.00 -31.62
C TYR A 354 17.49 4.82 -32.37
N PHE A 355 18.51 4.26 -31.71
CA PHE A 355 19.78 3.96 -32.36
C PHE A 355 19.70 2.70 -33.25
N LEU A 356 18.99 1.66 -32.81
CA LEU A 356 18.99 0.34 -33.43
C LEU A 356 17.99 0.23 -34.60
N ILE A 357 16.79 0.80 -34.46
CA ILE A 357 15.73 0.66 -35.48
C ILE A 357 16.21 1.07 -36.88
N PRO A 358 16.87 2.22 -37.07
CA PRO A 358 17.38 2.57 -38.40
C PRO A 358 18.43 1.60 -38.95
N ARG A 359 19.28 1.05 -38.07
CA ARG A 359 20.36 0.14 -38.45
C ARG A 359 19.89 -1.26 -38.81
N VAL A 360 18.84 -1.74 -38.15
CA VAL A 360 18.28 -3.08 -38.44
C VAL A 360 17.22 -3.07 -39.53
N THR A 361 16.57 -1.92 -39.77
CA THR A 361 15.53 -1.80 -40.81
C THR A 361 16.00 -1.13 -42.09
N GLY A 362 17.09 -0.35 -42.05
CA GLY A 362 17.53 0.50 -43.16
C GLY A 362 16.64 1.72 -43.39
N LYS A 363 15.79 2.09 -42.42
CA LYS A 363 14.83 3.19 -42.52
C LYS A 363 15.17 4.30 -41.54
N GLU A 364 15.12 5.55 -41.97
CA GLU A 364 15.26 6.67 -41.05
C GLU A 364 14.09 6.76 -40.06
N ILE A 365 14.32 7.37 -38.89
CA ILE A 365 13.25 7.63 -37.93
C ILE A 365 12.23 8.59 -38.56
N TYR A 366 10.93 8.31 -38.40
CA TYR A 366 9.86 9.03 -39.07
C TYR A 366 9.86 10.53 -38.75
N SER A 367 10.06 10.91 -37.49
CA SER A 367 10.14 12.32 -37.11
C SER A 367 11.11 12.56 -35.96
N ASN A 368 12.12 13.40 -36.23
CA ASN A 368 13.03 13.90 -35.20
C ASN A 368 12.32 14.84 -34.20
N ARG A 369 11.25 15.54 -34.62
CA ARG A 369 10.45 16.39 -33.70
C ARG A 369 9.71 15.53 -32.68
N LEU A 370 9.08 14.44 -33.12
CA LEU A 370 8.40 13.50 -32.22
C LEU A 370 9.38 12.81 -31.26
N MET A 371 10.60 12.50 -31.73
CA MET A 371 11.67 12.00 -30.86
C MET A 371 12.06 13.02 -29.77
N SER A 372 12.09 14.32 -30.11
CA SER A 372 12.31 15.40 -29.14
C SER A 372 11.16 15.55 -28.14
N TYR A 373 9.90 15.47 -28.61
CA TYR A 373 8.75 15.50 -27.71
C TYR A 373 8.72 14.30 -26.76
N HIS A 374 8.99 13.09 -27.25
CA HIS A 374 9.14 11.91 -26.40
C HIS A 374 10.20 12.15 -25.31
N PHE A 375 11.37 12.69 -25.68
CA PHE A 375 12.41 13.04 -24.73
C PHE A 375 11.92 14.00 -23.63
N TRP A 376 11.35 15.14 -24.00
CA TRP A 376 10.95 16.15 -23.02
C TRP A 376 9.78 15.72 -22.14
N PHE A 377 8.73 15.13 -22.72
CA PHE A 377 7.59 14.63 -21.95
C PHE A 377 8.02 13.56 -20.94
N THR A 378 8.87 12.64 -21.38
CA THR A 378 9.35 11.56 -20.51
C THR A 378 10.28 12.07 -19.43
N VAL A 379 11.30 12.87 -19.77
CA VAL A 379 12.31 13.32 -18.79
C VAL A 379 11.72 14.31 -17.79
N LEU A 380 10.96 15.32 -18.24
CA LEU A 380 10.35 16.30 -17.32
C LEU A 380 9.25 15.66 -16.47
N GLY A 381 8.40 14.83 -17.10
CA GLY A 381 7.40 14.06 -16.38
C GLY A 381 8.04 13.15 -15.33
N PHE A 382 9.13 12.47 -15.69
CA PHE A 382 9.86 11.59 -14.79
C PHE A 382 10.50 12.34 -13.61
N ILE A 383 11.14 13.49 -13.86
CA ILE A 383 11.73 14.32 -12.79
C ILE A 383 10.68 14.73 -11.77
N LEU A 384 9.53 15.22 -12.23
CA LEU A 384 8.43 15.58 -11.34
C LEU A 384 7.88 14.35 -10.60
N PHE A 385 7.71 13.23 -11.31
CA PHE A 385 7.15 11.99 -10.77
C PHE A 385 7.99 11.40 -9.63
N PHE A 386 9.31 11.25 -9.81
CA PHE A 386 10.12 10.67 -8.72
C PHE A 386 10.31 11.68 -7.58
N SER A 387 10.40 12.98 -7.88
CA SER A 387 10.56 14.03 -6.86
C SER A 387 9.37 14.08 -5.93
N ILE A 388 8.14 14.03 -6.48
CA ILE A 388 6.93 14.05 -5.65
C ILE A 388 6.82 12.79 -4.78
N MET A 389 7.21 11.63 -5.29
CA MET A 389 7.20 10.38 -4.51
C MET A 389 8.21 10.39 -3.36
N ILE A 390 9.40 10.96 -3.58
CA ILE A 390 10.39 11.18 -2.52
C ILE A 390 9.80 12.09 -1.43
N ILE A 391 9.19 13.21 -1.81
CA ILE A 391 8.56 14.15 -0.87
C ILE A 391 7.45 13.46 -0.09
N MET A 392 6.56 12.72 -0.77
CA MET A 392 5.50 11.94 -0.12
C MET A 392 6.06 10.93 0.88
N GLY A 393 7.13 10.23 0.51
CA GLY A 393 7.78 9.27 1.39
C GLY A 393 8.32 9.91 2.67
N LEU A 394 8.89 11.12 2.57
CA LEU A 394 9.36 11.88 3.73
C LEU A 394 8.19 12.37 4.60
N ILE A 395 7.10 12.86 4.00
CA ILE A 395 5.89 13.26 4.74
C ILE A 395 5.29 12.07 5.48
N GLN A 396 5.18 10.91 4.82
CA GLN A 396 4.68 9.68 5.43
C GLN A 396 5.48 9.29 6.66
N ASN A 397 6.79 9.19 6.49
CA ASN A 397 7.67 8.74 7.55
C ASN A 397 7.74 9.76 8.69
N SER A 398 7.76 11.05 8.38
CA SER A 398 7.66 12.10 9.40
C SER A 398 6.39 11.96 10.24
N GLY A 399 5.24 11.71 9.61
CA GLY A 399 3.98 11.51 10.32
C GLY A 399 4.00 10.28 11.22
N TRP A 400 4.51 9.15 10.73
CA TRP A 400 4.61 7.91 11.52
C TRP A 400 5.56 8.05 12.71
N PHE A 401 6.68 8.76 12.56
CA PHE A 401 7.60 9.07 13.67
C PHE A 401 7.00 10.02 14.72
N GLN A 402 5.96 10.77 14.34
CA GLN A 402 5.17 11.60 15.25
C GLN A 402 3.94 10.83 15.81
N ASN A 403 3.91 9.51 15.67
CA ASN A 403 2.83 8.63 16.13
C ASN A 403 1.46 8.94 15.48
N ILE A 404 1.45 9.56 14.29
CA ILE A 404 0.23 9.76 13.51
C ILE A 404 -0.12 8.45 12.79
N THR A 405 -1.38 8.06 12.85
CA THR A 405 -1.85 6.80 12.23
C THR A 405 -1.67 6.81 10.70
N VAL A 406 -1.48 5.63 10.11
CA VAL A 406 -1.35 5.47 8.64
C VAL A 406 -2.56 6.07 7.91
N ALA A 407 -3.77 5.83 8.39
CA ALA A 407 -5.00 6.36 7.78
C ALA A 407 -5.01 7.90 7.71
N THR A 408 -4.61 8.57 8.79
CA THR A 408 -4.52 10.05 8.82
C THR A 408 -3.45 10.57 7.87
N VAL A 409 -2.28 9.94 7.85
CA VAL A 409 -1.18 10.33 6.96
C VAL A 409 -1.61 10.21 5.49
N LEU A 410 -2.29 9.12 5.11
CA LEU A 410 -2.71 8.90 3.72
C LEU A 410 -3.66 9.99 3.20
N LEU A 411 -4.54 10.51 4.06
CA LEU A 411 -5.41 11.63 3.72
C LEU A 411 -4.62 12.90 3.38
N GLN A 412 -3.52 13.16 4.10
CA GLN A 412 -2.63 14.30 3.84
C GLN A 412 -1.90 14.17 2.50
N LEU A 413 -1.67 12.94 2.03
CA LEU A 413 -0.97 12.67 0.77
C LEU A 413 -1.85 12.81 -0.48
N LYS A 414 -3.18 12.88 -0.34
CA LYS A 414 -4.11 12.89 -1.48
C LYS A 414 -3.76 13.92 -2.57
N PRO A 415 -3.39 15.18 -2.26
CA PRO A 415 -2.96 16.14 -3.27
C PRO A 415 -1.69 15.71 -4.03
N TYR A 416 -0.76 15.06 -3.34
CA TYR A 416 0.50 14.59 -3.91
C TYR A 416 0.29 13.38 -4.84
N PHE A 417 -0.67 12.50 -4.52
CA PHE A 417 -1.09 11.43 -5.42
C PHE A 417 -1.66 11.96 -6.75
N ILE A 418 -2.37 13.09 -6.74
CA ILE A 418 -2.85 13.75 -7.97
C ILE A 418 -1.66 14.26 -8.79
N ILE A 419 -0.69 14.93 -8.17
CA ILE A 419 0.53 15.41 -8.85
C ILE A 419 1.32 14.24 -9.43
N ARG A 420 1.47 13.13 -8.67
CA ARG A 420 2.08 11.88 -9.14
C ARG A 420 1.36 11.36 -10.40
N ALA A 421 0.03 11.35 -10.40
CA ALA A 421 -0.74 10.91 -11.56
C ALA A 421 -0.56 11.85 -12.77
N LEU A 422 -0.58 13.17 -12.58
CA LEU A 422 -0.34 14.14 -13.67
C LEU A 422 1.06 13.97 -14.29
N ALA A 423 2.09 13.83 -13.45
CA ALA A 423 3.46 13.57 -13.89
C ALA A 423 3.57 12.21 -14.62
N GLY A 424 2.92 11.17 -14.09
CA GLY A 424 2.80 9.86 -14.72
C GLY A 424 2.09 9.92 -16.08
N GLY A 425 1.03 10.73 -16.20
CA GLY A 425 0.32 10.98 -17.44
C GLY A 425 1.20 11.62 -18.51
N ALA A 426 2.08 12.55 -18.13
CA ALA A 426 3.07 13.12 -19.04
C ALA A 426 4.09 12.07 -19.55
N ILE A 427 4.56 11.18 -18.67
CA ILE A 427 5.44 10.06 -19.05
C ILE A 427 4.73 9.15 -20.05
N VAL A 428 3.47 8.77 -19.76
CA VAL A 428 2.66 7.89 -20.61
C VAL A 428 2.41 8.52 -21.97
N ALA A 429 2.03 9.80 -22.02
CA ALA A 429 1.90 10.55 -23.27
C ALA A 429 3.21 10.51 -24.08
N GLY A 430 4.36 10.68 -23.43
CA GLY A 430 5.67 10.49 -24.03
C GLY A 430 5.84 9.10 -24.66
N GLN A 431 5.37 8.04 -24.01
CA GLN A 431 5.46 6.68 -24.53
C GLN A 431 4.55 6.45 -25.74
N TYR A 432 3.33 7.00 -25.75
CA TYR A 432 2.46 6.96 -26.93
C TYR A 432 3.09 7.68 -28.13
N ILE A 433 3.74 8.83 -27.91
CA ILE A 433 4.50 9.56 -28.94
C ILE A 433 5.65 8.68 -29.46
N PHE A 434 6.39 8.03 -28.56
CA PHE A 434 7.47 7.11 -28.91
C PHE A 434 6.97 5.96 -29.79
N PHE A 435 5.94 5.25 -29.33
CA PHE A 435 5.34 4.14 -30.04
C PHE A 435 4.85 4.54 -31.43
N TYR A 436 4.13 5.66 -31.53
CA TYR A 436 3.67 6.19 -32.81
C TYR A 436 4.84 6.51 -33.75
N ASN A 437 5.91 7.14 -33.26
CA ASN A 437 7.09 7.46 -34.07
C ASN A 437 7.76 6.19 -34.61
N ILE A 438 7.92 5.15 -33.77
CA ILE A 438 8.49 3.86 -34.19
C ILE A 438 7.58 3.13 -35.18
N LEU A 439 6.26 3.12 -34.95
CA LEU A 439 5.30 2.49 -35.87
C LEU A 439 5.33 3.16 -37.25
N MET A 440 5.37 4.49 -37.29
CA MET A 440 5.40 5.26 -38.53
C MET A 440 6.73 5.14 -39.27
N THR A 441 7.84 4.86 -38.58
CA THR A 441 9.13 4.54 -39.24
C THR A 441 9.01 3.37 -40.20
N PHE A 442 8.13 2.39 -39.94
CA PHE A 442 7.92 1.28 -40.87
C PHE A 442 7.21 1.69 -42.16
N ARG A 443 6.58 2.86 -42.22
CA ARG A 443 5.98 3.43 -43.44
C ARG A 443 6.95 4.27 -44.26
N VAL A 444 8.08 4.68 -43.68
CA VAL A 444 9.16 5.38 -44.39
C VAL A 444 9.77 4.44 -45.44
N GLN A 445 10.06 4.96 -46.63
CA GLN A 445 10.76 4.19 -47.66
C GLN A 445 12.18 3.91 -47.19
N ALA A 446 12.64 2.67 -47.37
CA ALA A 446 14.03 2.35 -47.09
C ALA A 446 14.89 3.07 -48.12
N GLU A 447 15.80 3.94 -47.67
CA GLU A 447 16.77 4.49 -48.59
C GLU A 447 17.70 3.37 -49.06
N THR A 448 17.98 3.33 -50.36
CA THR A 448 19.10 2.57 -50.93
C THR A 448 20.43 3.25 -50.59
N THR A 449 20.68 3.51 -49.31
CA THR A 449 21.98 3.94 -48.84
C THR A 449 22.77 2.69 -48.46
N SER A 450 23.90 2.51 -49.14
CA SER A 450 24.90 1.49 -48.83
C SER A 450 25.11 1.48 -47.32
N GLN A 451 24.84 0.34 -46.67
CA GLN A 451 25.18 0.08 -45.28
C GLN A 451 26.55 0.71 -45.00
N PRO A 452 26.66 1.72 -44.12
CA PRO A 452 27.98 2.20 -43.72
C PRO A 452 28.68 0.97 -43.16
N SER A 453 29.72 0.52 -43.86
CA SER A 453 30.56 -0.58 -43.39
C SER A 453 30.90 -0.28 -41.94
N PRO A 454 30.71 -1.22 -41.00
CA PRO A 454 30.97 -0.95 -39.60
C PRO A 454 32.38 -0.38 -39.52
N ALA A 455 32.49 0.87 -39.07
CA ALA A 455 33.79 1.44 -38.80
C ALA A 455 34.51 0.43 -37.90
N PRO A 456 35.69 -0.07 -38.28
CA PRO A 456 36.40 -1.04 -37.47
C PRO A 456 36.44 -0.47 -36.05
N LEU A 457 36.10 -1.29 -35.05
CA LEU A 457 36.35 -0.96 -33.66
C LEU A 457 37.77 -0.40 -33.62
N LEU A 458 37.91 0.90 -33.36
CA LEU A 458 39.15 1.64 -33.57
C LEU A 458 40.28 0.91 -32.85
N ALA A 459 41.09 0.17 -33.60
CA ALA A 459 42.33 -0.40 -33.11
C ALA A 459 43.14 0.78 -32.56
N SER A 460 43.61 0.66 -31.31
CA SER A 460 44.38 1.71 -30.67
C SER A 460 45.54 2.11 -31.58
N ARG A 461 45.73 3.42 -31.80
CA ARG A 461 46.78 3.99 -32.67
C ARG A 461 48.22 3.66 -32.26
N ASN A 462 48.43 2.97 -31.13
CA ASN A 462 49.70 2.38 -30.75
C ASN A 462 49.55 0.86 -30.69
N PRO A 463 50.28 0.08 -31.51
CA PRO A 463 50.38 -1.36 -31.30
C PRO A 463 51.24 -1.59 -30.05
N VAL A 464 50.59 -1.65 -28.89
CA VAL A 464 51.21 -2.27 -27.72
C VAL A 464 51.53 -3.70 -28.15
N LYS A 465 52.78 -4.16 -27.96
CA LYS A 465 53.19 -5.55 -28.20
C LYS A 465 52.12 -6.47 -27.58
N VAL A 466 51.29 -7.08 -28.43
CA VAL A 466 50.14 -7.86 -27.98
C VAL A 466 50.68 -9.19 -27.51
N GLU A 467 50.79 -9.32 -26.20
CA GLU A 467 51.05 -10.57 -25.53
C GLU A 467 50.04 -11.64 -25.98
N LYS A 468 50.56 -12.85 -26.20
CA LYS A 468 49.94 -13.97 -26.93
C LYS A 468 48.81 -14.67 -26.16
N TYR A 469 48.17 -13.99 -25.21
CA TYR A 469 47.18 -14.58 -24.32
C TYR A 469 45.76 -14.42 -24.89
N ARG A 470 45.15 -15.55 -25.25
CA ARG A 470 43.71 -15.64 -25.49
C ARG A 470 43.04 -15.61 -24.11
N GLU A 471 42.37 -14.51 -23.77
CA GLU A 471 41.54 -14.47 -22.57
C GLU A 471 40.56 -15.65 -22.62
N SER A 472 40.68 -16.54 -21.65
CA SER A 472 39.88 -17.76 -21.59
C SER A 472 38.50 -17.38 -21.08
N ALA A 473 37.52 -17.33 -21.99
CA ALA A 473 36.11 -17.24 -21.65
C ALA A 473 35.71 -18.19 -20.48
N PRO A 474 36.27 -19.43 -20.38
CA PRO A 474 36.07 -20.28 -19.21
C PRO A 474 36.56 -19.71 -17.88
N LEU A 475 37.69 -18.99 -17.83
CA LEU A 475 38.22 -18.43 -16.58
C LEU A 475 37.29 -17.35 -16.00
N PHE A 476 36.78 -16.46 -16.86
CA PHE A 476 35.80 -15.44 -16.45
C PHE A 476 34.49 -16.06 -15.98
N ALA A 477 34.01 -17.09 -16.70
CA ALA A 477 32.80 -17.82 -16.32
C ALA A 477 32.97 -18.55 -14.99
N ILE A 478 34.06 -19.30 -14.80
CA ILE A 478 34.34 -20.09 -13.59
C ILE A 478 34.60 -19.17 -12.40
N GLY A 479 35.42 -18.13 -12.56
CA GLY A 479 35.72 -17.18 -11.48
C GLY A 479 34.49 -16.40 -11.04
N GLY A 480 33.73 -15.85 -11.99
CA GLY A 480 32.48 -15.15 -11.69
C GLY A 480 31.44 -16.06 -11.04
N LEU A 481 31.26 -17.28 -11.57
CA LEU A 481 30.34 -18.27 -11.01
C LEU A 481 30.78 -18.72 -9.62
N GLY A 482 32.07 -18.93 -9.38
CA GLY A 482 32.60 -19.30 -8.05
C GLY A 482 32.33 -18.22 -6.99
N LEU A 483 32.54 -16.95 -7.33
CA LEU A 483 32.19 -15.81 -6.45
C LEU A 483 30.68 -15.76 -6.17
N PHE A 484 29.86 -15.88 -7.21
CA PHE A 484 28.41 -15.95 -7.09
C PHE A 484 27.98 -17.10 -6.17
N LEU A 485 28.45 -18.33 -6.42
CA LEU A 485 28.09 -19.51 -5.63
C LEU A 485 28.54 -19.41 -4.18
N THR A 486 29.68 -18.78 -3.91
CA THR A 486 30.15 -18.51 -2.55
C THR A 486 29.17 -17.59 -1.81
N MET A 487 28.82 -16.45 -2.40
CA MET A 487 27.87 -15.53 -1.75
C MET A 487 26.46 -16.13 -1.66
N PHE A 488 26.02 -16.83 -2.70
CA PHE A 488 24.76 -17.58 -2.73
C PHE A 488 24.67 -18.59 -1.59
N PHE A 489 25.73 -19.36 -1.36
CA PHE A 489 25.79 -20.29 -0.22
C PHE A 489 25.59 -19.54 1.11
N ILE A 490 26.25 -18.40 1.28
CA ILE A 490 26.20 -17.62 2.53
C ILE A 490 24.81 -17.02 2.78
N VAL A 491 24.15 -16.47 1.76
CA VAL A 491 22.92 -15.68 1.93
C VAL A 491 21.64 -16.43 1.62
N VAL A 492 21.71 -17.62 1.03
CA VAL A 492 20.53 -18.45 0.69
C VAL A 492 20.61 -19.82 1.36
N ILE A 493 21.67 -20.57 1.11
CA ILE A 493 21.79 -21.96 1.62
C ILE A 493 21.97 -21.99 3.14
N LEU A 494 22.87 -21.17 3.71
CA LEU A 494 23.05 -21.11 5.17
C LEU A 494 21.76 -20.69 5.90
N PRO A 495 21.04 -19.62 5.51
CA PRO A 495 19.75 -19.30 6.12
C PRO A 495 18.72 -20.42 6.01
N TYR A 496 18.63 -21.11 4.86
CA TYR A 496 17.73 -22.25 4.70
C TYR A 496 17.99 -23.37 5.71
N LEU A 497 19.26 -23.63 6.04
CA LEU A 497 19.65 -24.67 7.00
C LEU A 497 19.54 -24.21 8.46
N LEU A 498 19.73 -22.90 8.74
CA LEU A 498 19.87 -22.37 10.09
C LEU A 498 18.62 -21.68 10.63
N MET A 499 17.72 -21.17 9.77
CA MET A 499 16.51 -20.45 10.17
C MET A 499 15.34 -21.40 10.46
N VAL A 500 15.54 -22.28 11.43
CA VAL A 500 14.48 -23.15 11.95
C VAL A 500 13.98 -22.58 13.27
N TYR A 501 12.77 -22.04 13.27
CA TYR A 501 12.14 -21.43 14.44
C TYR A 501 10.85 -22.17 14.78
N PRO A 502 10.58 -22.45 16.07
CA PRO A 502 9.28 -22.96 16.49
C PRO A 502 8.17 -21.91 16.27
N PRO A 503 6.89 -22.33 16.20
CA PRO A 503 5.77 -21.40 16.17
C PRO A 503 5.79 -20.49 17.41
N SER A 504 5.45 -19.23 17.21
CA SER A 504 5.24 -18.31 18.33
C SER A 504 3.86 -18.51 18.95
N ASP A 505 3.68 -17.91 20.11
CA ASP A 505 2.46 -17.85 20.91
C ASP A 505 1.25 -17.20 20.21
N ILE A 506 1.45 -16.45 19.12
CA ILE A 506 0.34 -15.88 18.32
C ILE A 506 0.14 -16.61 16.98
N SER A 507 0.96 -17.61 16.69
CA SER A 507 0.88 -18.38 15.44
C SER A 507 0.06 -19.65 15.66
N HIS A 508 -0.88 -19.92 14.77
CA HIS A 508 -1.74 -21.11 14.82
C HIS A 508 -1.97 -21.67 13.42
N PRO A 509 -2.29 -22.97 13.29
CA PRO A 509 -2.72 -23.54 12.01
C PRO A 509 -4.02 -22.87 11.54
N TYR A 510 -4.11 -22.52 10.26
CA TYR A 510 -5.33 -21.95 9.69
C TYR A 510 -6.46 -22.98 9.62
N SER A 511 -7.68 -22.58 9.98
CA SER A 511 -8.90 -23.32 9.62
C SER A 511 -9.13 -23.30 8.10
N ASP A 512 -10.05 -24.11 7.60
CA ASP A 512 -10.37 -24.13 6.16
C ASP A 512 -10.87 -22.76 5.67
N GLU A 513 -11.69 -22.08 6.47
CA GLU A 513 -12.19 -20.72 6.18
C GLU A 513 -11.05 -19.70 6.20
N GLN A 514 -10.14 -19.78 7.18
CA GLN A 514 -8.98 -18.89 7.25
C GLN A 514 -8.02 -19.12 6.08
N ALA A 515 -7.81 -20.38 5.69
CA ALA A 515 -6.97 -20.72 4.55
C ALA A 515 -7.57 -20.17 3.24
N HIS A 516 -8.88 -20.32 3.03
CA HIS A 516 -9.56 -19.75 1.86
C HIS A 516 -9.54 -18.21 1.89
N GLY A 517 -9.82 -17.58 3.04
CA GLY A 517 -9.72 -16.14 3.25
C GLY A 517 -8.33 -15.58 2.96
N ARG A 518 -7.29 -16.33 3.30
CA ARG A 518 -5.90 -15.99 2.99
C ARG A 518 -5.61 -16.04 1.49
N GLU A 519 -6.14 -17.02 0.76
CA GLU A 519 -6.05 -17.06 -0.70
C GLU A 519 -6.79 -15.88 -1.36
N LEU A 520 -7.94 -15.48 -0.80
CA LEU A 520 -8.66 -14.28 -1.23
C LEU A 520 -7.84 -13.00 -0.97
N PHE A 521 -7.18 -12.90 0.18
CA PHE A 521 -6.28 -11.79 0.51
C PHE A 521 -5.12 -11.66 -0.50
N LYS A 522 -4.53 -12.78 -0.90
CA LYS A 522 -3.46 -12.84 -1.90
C LYS A 522 -3.95 -12.51 -3.31
N SER A 523 -4.99 -13.19 -3.78
CA SER A 523 -5.52 -13.07 -5.16
C SER A 523 -6.10 -11.69 -5.47
N ASN A 524 -6.51 -10.96 -4.44
CA ASN A 524 -6.97 -9.58 -4.54
C ASN A 524 -5.88 -8.55 -4.21
N GLY A 525 -4.65 -8.99 -3.96
CA GLY A 525 -3.47 -8.14 -3.82
C GLY A 525 -3.47 -7.24 -2.59
N CYS A 526 -4.12 -7.65 -1.50
CA CYS A 526 -4.20 -6.85 -0.27
C CYS A 526 -2.81 -6.59 0.35
N LEU A 527 -1.86 -7.51 0.15
CA LEU A 527 -0.47 -7.41 0.63
C LEU A 527 0.32 -6.21 0.07
N TYR A 528 -0.12 -5.67 -1.07
CA TYR A 528 0.54 -4.52 -1.70
C TYR A 528 0.22 -3.19 -1.02
N CYS A 529 -0.83 -3.18 -0.18
CA CYS A 529 -1.20 -2.04 0.64
C CYS A 529 -0.89 -2.30 2.12
N HIS A 530 -1.13 -3.54 2.57
CA HIS A 530 -1.05 -3.94 3.96
C HIS A 530 0.14 -4.88 4.19
N SER A 531 1.05 -4.46 5.07
CA SER A 531 2.05 -5.37 5.62
C SER A 531 1.43 -6.25 6.71
N GLN A 532 1.98 -7.44 6.91
CA GLN A 532 1.77 -8.24 8.12
C GLN A 532 3.08 -8.36 8.88
N PHE A 533 3.69 -7.21 9.17
CA PHE A 533 5.03 -7.13 9.73
C PHE A 533 5.19 -5.88 10.60
N VAL A 534 5.13 -6.07 11.92
CA VAL A 534 5.29 -5.01 12.92
C VAL A 534 6.78 -4.82 13.25
N ARG A 535 7.28 -3.60 13.04
CA ARG A 535 8.67 -3.19 13.30
C ARG A 535 8.80 -2.66 14.73
N GLN A 536 10.02 -2.68 15.27
CA GLN A 536 10.30 -2.17 16.62
C GLN A 536 9.92 -0.70 16.82
N GLN A 537 10.03 0.13 15.78
CA GLN A 537 9.69 1.55 15.80
C GLN A 537 8.20 1.84 15.51
N ASP A 538 7.41 0.83 15.17
CA ASP A 538 5.99 1.05 14.90
C ASP A 538 5.23 1.28 16.20
N TRP A 539 4.34 2.28 16.19
CA TRP A 539 3.51 2.66 17.33
C TRP A 539 2.07 2.20 17.13
N GLY A 540 1.46 1.67 18.20
CA GLY A 540 0.01 1.43 18.26
C GLY A 540 -0.51 0.27 17.40
N VAL A 541 0.36 -0.62 16.91
CA VAL A 541 0.00 -1.72 15.98
C VAL A 541 0.23 -3.13 16.56
N GLY A 542 0.68 -3.26 17.81
CA GLY A 542 0.92 -4.54 18.49
C GLY A 542 2.39 -4.77 18.85
N ARG A 543 2.72 -6.01 19.24
CA ARG A 543 4.11 -6.39 19.58
C ARG A 543 4.99 -6.49 18.33
N THR A 544 6.30 -6.28 18.47
CA THR A 544 7.26 -6.52 17.38
C THR A 544 7.15 -7.96 16.86
N SER A 545 7.12 -8.11 15.53
CA SER A 545 7.04 -9.43 14.90
C SER A 545 8.27 -10.28 15.20
N GLN A 546 8.06 -11.58 15.39
CA GLN A 546 9.07 -12.59 15.63
C GLN A 546 9.12 -13.60 14.47
N PRO A 547 10.24 -14.32 14.26
CA PRO A 547 10.33 -15.27 13.14
C PRO A 547 9.25 -16.37 13.20
N GLY A 548 8.90 -16.80 14.42
CA GLY A 548 7.88 -17.83 14.67
C GLY A 548 6.44 -17.39 14.36
N ASP A 549 6.17 -16.09 14.20
CA ASP A 549 4.83 -15.58 13.86
C ASP A 549 4.37 -16.08 12.48
N TYR A 550 5.32 -16.34 11.58
CA TYR A 550 5.06 -16.77 10.21
C TYR A 550 5.12 -18.29 10.06
N PHE A 551 5.19 -19.07 11.14
CA PHE A 551 5.47 -20.50 11.06
C PHE A 551 4.50 -21.24 10.12
N TYR A 552 3.22 -20.87 10.07
CA TYR A 552 2.21 -21.49 9.20
C TYR A 552 2.03 -20.79 7.84
N ASP A 553 2.81 -19.74 7.55
CA ASP A 553 2.67 -18.94 6.34
C ASP A 553 3.38 -19.55 5.13
N ARG A 554 2.68 -19.55 3.99
CA ARG A 554 3.21 -19.89 2.66
C ARG A 554 2.56 -19.01 1.57
N PRO A 555 3.25 -18.03 0.96
CA PRO A 555 4.49 -17.38 1.44
C PRO A 555 4.21 -16.52 2.68
N HIS A 556 5.25 -15.98 3.33
CA HIS A 556 5.09 -14.81 4.22
C HIS A 556 4.43 -13.62 3.50
N LEU A 557 3.74 -12.75 4.25
CA LEU A 557 3.08 -11.55 3.72
C LEU A 557 3.64 -10.26 4.36
N LEU A 558 4.97 -10.18 4.48
CA LEU A 558 5.66 -9.04 5.14
C LEU A 558 5.39 -7.68 4.46
N GLY A 559 5.05 -7.68 3.17
CA GLY A 559 4.84 -6.47 2.37
C GLY A 559 6.12 -5.64 2.16
N THR A 560 6.02 -4.61 1.32
CA THR A 560 7.17 -3.74 0.96
C THR A 560 6.85 -2.25 0.98
N GLU A 561 5.56 -1.94 1.13
CA GLU A 561 4.98 -0.61 1.19
C GLU A 561 3.76 -0.64 2.14
N ARG A 562 3.50 0.48 2.83
CA ARG A 562 2.29 0.70 3.62
C ARG A 562 1.47 1.82 3.00
N THR A 563 0.48 1.39 2.21
CA THR A 563 -0.61 2.26 1.74
C THR A 563 -1.95 1.91 2.40
N GLY A 564 -1.89 1.04 3.41
CA GLY A 564 -2.90 0.77 4.43
C GLY A 564 -2.21 0.46 5.78
N PRO A 565 -2.95 0.35 6.88
CA PRO A 565 -2.39 -0.06 8.17
C PRO A 565 -1.77 -1.46 8.10
N ASP A 566 -0.85 -1.74 9.02
CA ASP A 566 -0.36 -3.10 9.24
C ASP A 566 -1.47 -3.99 9.79
N LEU A 567 -1.51 -5.25 9.36
CA LEU A 567 -2.56 -6.19 9.73
C LEU A 567 -2.06 -7.38 10.57
N ALA A 568 -0.78 -7.46 10.92
CA ALA A 568 -0.21 -8.64 11.56
C ALA A 568 -0.93 -9.05 12.85
N GLN A 569 -1.48 -8.08 13.58
CA GLN A 569 -2.17 -8.27 14.86
C GLN A 569 -3.51 -7.50 14.90
N ILE A 570 -4.18 -7.37 13.75
CA ILE A 570 -5.45 -6.62 13.63
C ILE A 570 -6.66 -7.38 14.17
N GLY A 571 -6.57 -8.71 14.31
CA GLY A 571 -7.71 -9.55 14.69
C GLY A 571 -8.40 -9.05 15.95
N GLY A 572 -9.72 -8.96 15.96
CA GLY A 572 -10.49 -8.50 17.12
C GLY A 572 -10.31 -7.01 17.49
N GLN A 573 -9.61 -6.20 16.70
CA GLN A 573 -9.58 -4.74 16.90
C GLN A 573 -10.84 -4.06 16.35
N ARG A 574 -11.62 -4.76 15.52
CA ARG A 574 -12.85 -4.27 14.88
C ARG A 574 -13.97 -5.30 15.06
N PRO A 575 -15.24 -4.87 15.14
CA PRO A 575 -16.37 -5.80 15.15
C PRO A 575 -16.41 -6.64 13.86
N PRO A 576 -16.74 -7.94 13.93
CA PRO A 576 -16.96 -8.82 12.78
C PRO A 576 -17.75 -8.20 11.61
N LEU A 577 -18.84 -7.52 11.93
CA LEU A 577 -19.70 -6.87 10.93
C LEU A 577 -19.04 -5.66 10.28
N TRP A 578 -18.18 -4.94 11.01
CA TRP A 578 -17.41 -3.83 10.47
C TRP A 578 -16.49 -4.29 9.35
N GLU A 579 -15.81 -5.44 9.51
CA GLU A 579 -14.90 -5.98 8.48
C GLU A 579 -15.64 -6.30 7.18
N ILE A 580 -16.79 -6.95 7.26
CA ILE A 580 -17.61 -7.29 6.08
C ILE A 580 -18.06 -6.00 5.36
N ILE A 581 -18.57 -5.02 6.11
CA ILE A 581 -19.01 -3.74 5.54
C ILE A 581 -17.81 -2.98 4.95
N HIS A 582 -16.66 -3.00 5.62
CA HIS A 582 -15.44 -2.34 5.15
C HIS A 582 -14.94 -2.94 3.83
N HIS A 583 -15.01 -4.26 3.63
CA HIS A 583 -14.62 -4.86 2.37
C HIS A 583 -15.63 -4.55 1.24
N LYS A 584 -16.93 -4.55 1.53
CA LYS A 584 -17.98 -4.22 0.55
C LYS A 584 -17.94 -2.74 0.13
N ASP A 585 -17.90 -1.84 1.11
CA ASP A 585 -17.79 -0.40 0.91
C ASP A 585 -16.88 0.22 2.00
N PRO A 586 -15.56 0.33 1.73
CA PRO A 586 -14.62 0.87 2.70
C PRO A 586 -14.96 2.28 3.18
N ARG A 587 -15.64 3.07 2.35
CA ARG A 587 -15.95 4.48 2.63
C ARG A 587 -17.18 4.65 3.51
N SER A 588 -18.06 3.65 3.60
CA SER A 588 -19.24 3.69 4.50
C SER A 588 -18.84 3.71 5.98
N VAL A 589 -17.76 2.99 6.34
CA VAL A 589 -17.25 2.90 7.71
C VAL A 589 -15.91 3.61 7.92
N SER A 590 -15.30 4.09 6.83
CA SER A 590 -14.08 4.88 6.85
C SER A 590 -14.10 5.89 5.69
N PRO A 591 -14.78 7.04 5.85
CA PRO A 591 -15.05 8.01 4.76
C PRO A 591 -13.82 8.48 3.97
N GLY A 592 -12.64 8.42 4.58
CA GLY A 592 -11.36 8.78 3.98
C GLY A 592 -10.59 7.64 3.28
N SER A 593 -11.13 6.42 3.25
CA SER A 593 -10.39 5.24 2.82
C SER A 593 -10.06 5.26 1.32
N ILE A 594 -8.79 4.99 1.02
CA ILE A 594 -8.27 4.78 -0.35
C ILE A 594 -8.30 3.28 -0.75
N MET A 595 -8.83 2.41 0.10
CA MET A 595 -8.99 1.00 -0.19
C MET A 595 -10.01 0.82 -1.34
N PRO A 596 -9.73 -0.06 -2.32
CA PRO A 596 -10.73 -0.42 -3.33
C PRO A 596 -11.90 -1.16 -2.68
N ASN A 597 -13.09 -1.10 -3.29
CA ASN A 597 -14.22 -1.93 -2.87
C ASN A 597 -14.05 -3.36 -3.39
N PHE A 598 -14.58 -4.32 -2.63
CA PHE A 598 -14.61 -5.75 -2.95
C PHE A 598 -16.05 -6.27 -3.02
N SER A 599 -16.99 -5.42 -3.45
CA SER A 599 -18.42 -5.73 -3.56
C SER A 599 -18.75 -6.87 -4.53
N TYR A 600 -17.79 -7.28 -5.37
CA TYR A 600 -17.90 -8.42 -6.28
C TYR A 600 -17.61 -9.78 -5.62
N LEU A 601 -17.10 -9.80 -4.39
CA LEU A 601 -16.93 -11.04 -3.63
C LEU A 601 -18.28 -11.56 -3.16
N SER A 602 -18.44 -12.88 -3.11
CA SER A 602 -19.65 -13.49 -2.56
C SER A 602 -19.74 -13.26 -1.05
N ASP A 603 -20.92 -13.42 -0.47
CA ASP A 603 -21.07 -13.31 0.99
C ASP A 603 -20.21 -14.35 1.73
N GLN A 604 -20.04 -15.55 1.17
CA GLN A 604 -19.15 -16.56 1.74
C GLN A 604 -17.68 -16.15 1.65
N ASP A 605 -17.23 -15.64 0.50
CA ASP A 605 -15.85 -15.15 0.34
C ASP A 605 -15.53 -14.03 1.35
N LEU A 606 -16.51 -13.17 1.63
CA LEU A 606 -16.36 -12.11 2.63
C LEU A 606 -16.29 -12.66 4.06
N GLN A 607 -17.03 -13.73 4.37
CA GLN A 607 -16.93 -14.43 5.66
C GLN A 607 -15.56 -15.09 5.83
N ASP A 608 -15.06 -15.75 4.79
CA ASP A 608 -13.76 -16.42 4.82
C ASP A 608 -12.62 -15.39 4.94
N LEU A 609 -12.66 -14.30 4.16
CA LEU A 609 -11.71 -13.20 4.27
C LEU A 609 -11.74 -12.56 5.66
N LYS A 610 -12.94 -12.31 6.20
CA LYS A 610 -13.12 -11.85 7.58
C LYS A 610 -12.51 -12.84 8.58
N ALA A 611 -12.78 -14.14 8.46
CA ALA A 611 -12.21 -15.16 9.35
C ALA A 611 -10.68 -15.15 9.35
N TYR A 612 -10.06 -14.96 8.17
CA TYR A 612 -8.61 -14.78 8.05
C TYR A 612 -8.13 -13.53 8.79
N ILE A 613 -8.71 -12.35 8.49
CA ILE A 613 -8.32 -11.08 9.13
C ILE A 613 -8.50 -11.12 10.65
N ASP A 614 -9.61 -11.68 11.11
CA ASP A 614 -9.94 -11.84 12.52
C ASP A 614 -8.99 -12.79 13.26
N GLY A 615 -8.46 -13.79 12.56
CA GLY A 615 -7.46 -14.71 13.11
C GLY A 615 -6.06 -14.12 13.25
N LEU A 616 -5.76 -12.98 12.61
CA LEU A 616 -4.41 -12.40 12.65
C LEU A 616 -4.07 -11.89 14.06
N GLY A 617 -2.92 -12.32 14.57
CA GLY A 617 -2.46 -12.00 15.92
C GLY A 617 -2.82 -13.04 16.99
N GLY A 618 -3.22 -14.26 16.60
CA GLY A 618 -3.43 -15.40 17.50
C GLY A 618 -4.67 -15.30 18.38
N ARG A 619 -5.63 -14.45 17.98
CA ARG A 619 -6.87 -14.23 18.72
C ARG A 619 -7.94 -15.19 18.19
N ASN A 620 -8.31 -16.18 19.00
CA ASN A 620 -9.53 -16.95 18.75
C ASN A 620 -10.72 -16.08 19.23
N LEU A 621 -11.42 -15.46 18.29
CA LEU A 621 -12.50 -14.50 18.59
C LEU A 621 -13.81 -15.17 19.06
N GLU A 622 -13.84 -16.48 19.26
CA GLU A 622 -15.00 -17.13 19.88
C GLU A 622 -15.24 -16.70 21.33
N THR A 623 -14.26 -16.04 21.98
CA THR A 623 -14.40 -15.54 23.35
C THR A 623 -13.75 -14.16 23.55
N GLN A 624 -14.58 -13.12 23.50
CA GLN A 624 -14.46 -11.81 24.18
C GLN A 624 -13.26 -10.88 23.85
N ASP A 625 -13.62 -9.59 23.78
CA ASP A 625 -12.85 -8.39 23.45
C ASP A 625 -11.43 -8.28 24.04
N PHE A 626 -10.50 -7.66 23.29
CA PHE A 626 -9.25 -7.16 23.88
C PHE A 626 -9.07 -5.66 23.72
N GLN A 627 -9.27 -4.98 24.85
CA GLN A 627 -8.67 -3.70 25.17
C GLN A 627 -7.44 -3.93 26.08
N PRO A 628 -6.48 -2.98 26.15
CA PRO A 628 -5.33 -3.11 27.04
C PRO A 628 -5.78 -3.24 28.51
N LEU A 629 -5.03 -4.03 29.28
CA LEU A 629 -5.26 -4.22 30.71
C LEU A 629 -5.23 -2.88 31.45
N VAL A 630 -6.07 -2.76 32.49
CA VAL A 630 -6.09 -1.60 33.38
C VAL A 630 -4.72 -1.47 34.05
N PRO A 631 -4.05 -0.31 33.99
CA PRO A 631 -2.79 -0.11 34.71
C PRO A 631 -2.97 -0.31 36.20
N GLU A 632 -1.95 -0.85 36.88
CA GLU A 632 -1.98 -1.16 38.32
C GLU A 632 -2.44 0.03 39.19
N LEU A 633 -2.12 1.27 38.78
CA LEU A 633 -2.57 2.51 39.44
C LEU A 633 -4.10 2.66 39.55
N TYR A 634 -4.85 2.10 38.59
CA TYR A 634 -6.32 2.17 38.55
C TYR A 634 -6.96 0.83 38.91
N SER A 635 -6.21 -0.27 38.85
CA SER A 635 -6.70 -1.61 39.15
C SER A 635 -7.32 -1.69 40.54
N GLY A 636 -8.54 -2.24 40.63
CA GLY A 636 -9.23 -2.42 41.91
C GLY A 636 -9.83 -1.14 42.51
N ARG A 637 -9.82 -0.02 41.79
CA ARG A 637 -10.66 1.14 42.16
C ARG A 637 -12.13 0.76 42.05
N ASN A 638 -12.93 1.28 42.96
CA ASN A 638 -14.36 1.01 43.00
C ASN A 638 -15.16 2.30 42.97
N ASN A 639 -16.36 2.24 42.41
CA ASN A 639 -17.24 3.41 42.33
C ASN A 639 -17.73 3.79 43.74
N SER A 640 -17.48 5.04 44.14
CA SER A 640 -17.89 5.58 45.44
C SER A 640 -19.40 5.58 45.67
N TYR A 641 -20.18 5.46 44.60
CA TYR A 641 -21.65 5.45 44.64
C TYR A 641 -22.27 4.05 44.56
N ASN A 642 -21.48 2.97 44.62
CA ASN A 642 -22.01 1.62 44.54
C ASN A 642 -23.10 1.34 45.59
N ASP A 643 -22.93 1.81 46.83
CA ASP A 643 -23.92 1.63 47.89
C ASP A 643 -25.21 2.41 47.60
N THR A 644 -25.10 3.65 47.11
CA THR A 644 -26.26 4.46 46.67
C THR A 644 -27.01 3.78 45.53
N ILE A 645 -26.29 3.21 44.55
CA ILE A 645 -26.88 2.50 43.41
C ILE A 645 -27.54 1.19 43.86
N ALA A 646 -26.86 0.39 44.69
CA ALA A 646 -27.37 -0.90 45.16
C ALA A 646 -28.63 -0.74 46.03
N ASN A 647 -28.70 0.35 46.82
CA ASN A 647 -29.83 0.62 47.72
C ASN A 647 -30.90 1.52 47.11
N ALA A 648 -30.81 1.89 45.83
CA ALA A 648 -31.65 2.90 45.18
C ALA A 648 -33.17 2.67 45.34
N ASN A 649 -33.63 1.43 45.59
CA ASN A 649 -35.04 1.09 45.79
C ASN A 649 -35.45 0.79 47.24
N SER A 650 -34.56 0.98 48.22
CA SER A 650 -34.79 0.56 49.60
C SER A 650 -35.73 1.48 50.40
N SER A 651 -35.71 2.79 50.12
CA SER A 651 -36.52 3.83 50.79
C SER A 651 -36.77 5.04 49.88
N ASN A 652 -37.70 5.92 50.23
CA ASN A 652 -37.91 7.17 49.48
C ASN A 652 -36.69 8.11 49.51
N GLU A 653 -35.94 8.12 50.61
CA GLU A 653 -34.69 8.88 50.73
C GLU A 653 -33.61 8.33 49.81
N SER A 654 -33.42 7.00 49.76
CA SER A 654 -32.46 6.35 48.84
C SER A 654 -32.79 6.58 47.36
N ARG A 655 -34.09 6.68 47.03
CA ARG A 655 -34.56 7.00 45.69
C ARG A 655 -34.19 8.42 45.30
N ALA A 656 -34.39 9.38 46.21
CA ALA A 656 -34.02 10.78 45.98
C ALA A 656 -32.50 10.96 45.86
N GLU A 657 -31.72 10.22 46.66
CA GLU A 657 -30.25 10.24 46.59
C GLU A 657 -29.73 9.68 45.26
N TYR A 658 -30.28 8.55 44.78
CA TYR A 658 -29.97 7.99 43.47
C TYR A 658 -30.39 8.94 42.33
N ALA A 659 -31.58 9.55 42.43
CA ALA A 659 -32.06 10.53 41.44
C ALA A 659 -31.08 11.70 41.31
N GLY A 660 -30.66 12.29 42.43
CA GLY A 660 -29.68 13.38 42.47
C GLY A 660 -28.34 12.99 41.84
N LEU A 661 -27.83 11.80 42.17
CA LEU A 661 -26.60 11.27 41.57
C LEU A 661 -26.68 11.18 40.05
N ILE A 662 -27.76 10.58 39.53
CA ILE A 662 -27.95 10.41 38.09
C ILE A 662 -28.18 11.75 37.39
N ALA A 663 -28.92 12.67 38.01
CA ALA A 663 -29.15 14.01 37.48
C ALA A 663 -27.83 14.80 37.33
N GLU A 664 -26.97 14.79 38.36
CA GLU A 664 -25.65 15.43 38.28
C GLU A 664 -24.75 14.78 37.22
N GLY A 665 -24.71 13.44 37.17
CA GLY A 665 -23.95 12.69 36.15
C GLY A 665 -24.41 13.01 34.72
N LYS A 666 -25.73 13.10 34.51
CA LYS A 666 -26.35 13.46 33.22
C LYS A 666 -25.97 14.87 32.77
N ILE A 667 -25.93 15.85 33.68
CA ILE A 667 -25.49 17.22 33.37
C ILE A 667 -24.02 17.21 32.92
N LEU A 668 -23.16 16.55 33.68
CA LEU A 668 -21.73 16.46 33.37
C LEU A 668 -21.47 15.75 32.03
N PHE A 669 -22.16 14.64 31.77
CA PHE A 669 -22.07 13.92 30.50
C PHE A 669 -22.52 14.78 29.33
N SER A 670 -23.62 15.53 29.48
CA SER A 670 -24.16 16.41 28.43
C SER A 670 -23.18 17.51 28.02
N GLN A 671 -22.43 18.05 28.99
CA GLN A 671 -21.46 19.12 28.75
C GLN A 671 -20.14 18.61 28.16
N ARG A 672 -19.74 17.36 28.46
CA ARG A 672 -18.37 16.86 28.19
C ARG A 672 -18.33 15.73 27.17
N CYS A 673 -19.24 14.77 27.27
CA CYS A 673 -19.18 13.50 26.56
C CYS A 673 -20.16 13.44 25.38
N LEU A 674 -21.36 14.03 25.53
CA LEU A 674 -22.44 13.99 24.53
C LEU A 674 -22.03 14.49 23.14
N PRO A 675 -21.23 15.56 22.97
CA PRO A 675 -20.84 16.02 21.63
C PRO A 675 -20.18 14.93 20.77
N CYS A 676 -19.45 14.00 21.40
CA CYS A 676 -18.80 12.87 20.73
C CYS A 676 -19.63 11.58 20.83
N HIS A 677 -20.14 11.23 22.01
CA HIS A 677 -20.78 9.93 22.25
C HIS A 677 -22.28 9.90 21.92
N GLY A 678 -22.93 11.05 21.76
CA GLY A 678 -24.39 11.15 21.60
C GLY A 678 -25.13 10.94 22.92
N ALA A 679 -26.42 11.28 22.94
CA ALA A 679 -27.25 11.21 24.16
C ALA A 679 -27.44 9.78 24.69
N SER A 680 -27.36 8.78 23.81
CA SER A 680 -27.48 7.35 24.12
C SER A 680 -26.14 6.63 24.29
N GLY A 681 -25.03 7.37 24.22
CA GLY A 681 -23.69 6.80 24.38
C GLY A 681 -23.20 5.93 23.22
N ILE A 682 -23.95 5.78 22.11
CA ILE A 682 -23.57 4.88 21.00
C ILE A 682 -22.44 5.40 20.08
N GLY A 683 -21.80 6.51 20.44
CA GLY A 683 -20.70 7.08 19.66
C GLY A 683 -21.12 7.95 18.48
N GLN A 684 -22.39 8.36 18.40
CA GLN A 684 -22.95 9.09 17.26
C GLN A 684 -23.23 10.58 17.56
N GLY A 685 -22.43 11.21 18.42
CA GLY A 685 -22.59 12.65 18.68
C GLY A 685 -22.30 13.52 17.45
N PRO A 686 -22.73 14.79 17.42
CA PRO A 686 -22.48 15.70 16.30
C PRO A 686 -21.01 15.82 15.88
N TYR A 687 -20.09 15.70 16.84
CA TYR A 687 -18.65 15.74 16.60
C TYR A 687 -18.04 14.39 16.21
N ALA A 688 -18.77 13.27 16.37
CA ALA A 688 -18.29 11.93 16.01
C ALA A 688 -17.86 11.84 14.53
N ARG A 689 -18.54 12.58 13.65
CA ARG A 689 -18.27 12.63 12.20
C ARG A 689 -17.04 13.46 11.83
N HIS A 690 -16.53 14.25 12.78
CA HIS A 690 -15.45 15.21 12.58
C HIS A 690 -14.12 14.75 13.20
N VAL A 691 -14.14 13.60 13.90
CA VAL A 691 -12.95 13.00 14.53
C VAL A 691 -12.46 11.82 13.69
N THR A 692 -11.14 11.65 13.64
CA THR A 692 -10.48 10.63 12.80
C THR A 692 -10.70 9.20 13.28
N GLN A 693 -10.95 9.02 14.57
CA GLN A 693 -11.34 7.75 15.18
C GLN A 693 -12.75 7.88 15.74
N HIS A 694 -13.65 7.02 15.26
CA HIS A 694 -15.04 7.02 15.70
C HIS A 694 -15.12 6.80 17.23
N PRO A 695 -15.89 7.63 17.97
CA PRO A 695 -16.09 7.44 19.39
C PRO A 695 -16.68 6.06 19.70
N ALA A 696 -16.32 5.49 20.85
CA ALA A 696 -16.79 4.17 21.26
C ALA A 696 -18.30 4.17 21.52
N ASN A 697 -18.97 3.07 21.16
CA ASN A 697 -20.29 2.74 21.68
C ASN A 697 -20.14 2.34 23.15
N LEU A 698 -20.64 3.18 24.05
CA LEU A 698 -20.52 2.99 25.49
C LEU A 698 -21.34 1.78 25.98
N ASN A 699 -22.42 1.41 25.30
CA ASN A 699 -23.23 0.24 25.64
C ASN A 699 -22.42 -1.05 25.51
N ASP A 700 -21.85 -1.28 24.33
CA ASP A 700 -20.99 -2.43 24.05
C ASP A 700 -19.75 -2.38 24.95
N ARG A 701 -19.19 -1.18 25.13
CA ARG A 701 -17.98 -0.98 25.92
C ARG A 701 -18.16 -1.37 27.37
N ILE A 702 -19.28 -0.97 27.99
CA ILE A 702 -19.57 -1.26 29.40
C ILE A 702 -19.95 -2.73 29.58
N SER A 703 -20.70 -3.29 28.64
CA SER A 703 -21.10 -4.71 28.67
C SER A 703 -19.90 -5.65 28.55
N ASN A 704 -18.96 -5.32 27.66
CA ASN A 704 -17.78 -6.16 27.39
C ASN A 704 -16.67 -5.99 28.44
N PHE A 705 -16.66 -4.88 29.20
CA PHE A 705 -15.66 -4.59 30.23
C PHE A 705 -16.33 -4.14 31.53
N PRO A 706 -17.07 -5.01 32.25
CA PRO A 706 -17.88 -4.63 33.40
C PRO A 706 -17.07 -4.09 34.60
N GLY A 707 -15.74 -4.23 34.59
CA GLY A 707 -14.84 -3.66 35.58
C GLY A 707 -14.94 -2.13 35.61
N VAL A 708 -15.43 -1.59 36.73
CA VAL A 708 -15.61 -0.14 36.91
C VAL A 708 -14.29 0.63 36.91
N ASP A 709 -13.19 -0.03 37.26
CA ASP A 709 -11.83 0.49 37.19
C ASP A 709 -11.37 0.77 35.76
N TYR A 710 -11.76 -0.09 34.81
CA TYR A 710 -11.47 0.10 33.39
C TYR A 710 -12.15 1.35 32.84
N HIS A 711 -13.44 1.54 33.15
CA HIS A 711 -14.18 2.74 32.74
C HIS A 711 -13.62 4.01 33.36
N PHE A 712 -13.33 3.95 34.67
CA PHE A 712 -12.72 5.05 35.40
C PHE A 712 -11.40 5.48 34.77
N TRP A 713 -10.51 4.53 34.49
CA TRP A 713 -9.24 4.81 33.83
C TRP A 713 -9.43 5.50 32.46
N ARG A 714 -10.35 5.02 31.62
CA ARG A 714 -10.57 5.60 30.28
C ARG A 714 -11.14 7.00 30.32
N VAL A 715 -12.06 7.28 31.24
CA VAL A 715 -12.60 8.64 31.40
C VAL A 715 -11.51 9.56 31.97
N MET A 716 -10.72 9.10 32.95
CA MET A 716 -9.65 9.88 33.57
C MET A 716 -8.53 10.26 32.58
N GLU A 717 -7.96 9.28 31.87
CA GLU A 717 -6.77 9.45 31.03
C GLU A 717 -7.09 9.75 29.56
N GLY A 718 -8.37 9.62 29.18
CA GLY A 718 -8.76 9.59 27.78
C GLY A 718 -8.28 8.32 27.08
N VAL A 719 -8.41 8.30 25.76
CA VAL A 719 -7.94 7.16 24.95
C VAL A 719 -6.86 7.65 23.99
N PRO A 720 -5.58 7.25 24.20
CA PRO A 720 -4.47 7.64 23.34
C PRO A 720 -4.76 7.31 21.87
N GLY A 721 -4.54 8.28 20.98
CA GLY A 721 -4.79 8.15 19.55
C GLY A 721 -6.22 8.49 19.10
N THR A 722 -7.14 8.72 20.05
CA THR A 722 -8.49 9.23 19.77
C THR A 722 -8.59 10.73 20.06
N ALA A 723 -9.75 11.33 19.77
CA ALA A 723 -10.08 12.69 20.19
C ALA A 723 -10.57 12.80 21.66
N MET A 724 -10.61 11.68 22.42
CA MET A 724 -11.07 11.68 23.81
C MET A 724 -10.00 12.32 24.72
N PRO A 725 -10.29 13.47 25.34
CA PRO A 725 -9.31 14.18 26.17
C PRO A 725 -9.14 13.49 27.54
N PRO A 726 -8.00 13.71 28.22
CA PRO A 726 -7.81 13.27 29.61
C PRO A 726 -8.65 14.15 30.55
N TRP A 727 -9.82 13.67 30.96
CA TRP A 727 -10.76 14.48 31.75
C TRP A 727 -10.26 14.84 33.14
N LYS A 728 -9.28 14.10 33.71
CA LYS A 728 -8.63 14.45 34.98
C LYS A 728 -8.05 15.87 35.04
N LEU A 729 -7.80 16.49 33.88
CA LEU A 729 -7.29 17.86 33.80
C LEU A 729 -8.38 18.92 34.03
N SER A 730 -9.66 18.56 33.95
CA SER A 730 -10.78 19.51 33.98
C SER A 730 -11.96 19.06 34.85
N LEU A 731 -11.97 17.80 35.30
CA LEU A 731 -12.98 17.23 36.17
C LEU A 731 -12.33 16.65 37.43
N THR A 732 -13.06 16.71 38.54
CA THR A 732 -12.70 16.01 39.77
C THR A 732 -13.00 14.52 39.64
N GLU A 733 -12.36 13.70 40.48
CA GLU A 733 -12.65 12.27 40.56
C GLU A 733 -14.12 12.01 40.90
N ASP A 734 -14.70 12.79 41.81
CA ASP A 734 -16.13 12.77 42.16
C ASP A 734 -17.03 12.97 40.92
N ALA A 735 -16.73 14.00 40.10
CA ALA A 735 -17.46 14.26 38.87
C ALA A 735 -17.34 13.11 37.87
N ILE A 736 -16.19 12.46 37.80
CA ILE A 736 -15.96 11.30 36.92
C ILE A 736 -16.76 10.08 37.40
N TRP A 737 -16.83 9.83 38.71
CA TRP A 737 -17.67 8.77 39.25
C TRP A 737 -19.17 9.02 39.01
N LYS A 738 -19.62 10.28 39.07
CA LYS A 738 -20.99 10.66 38.68
C LYS A 738 -21.26 10.40 37.20
N ILE A 739 -20.32 10.76 36.31
CA ILE A 739 -20.42 10.45 34.86
C ILE A 739 -20.51 8.94 34.64
N ILE A 740 -19.61 8.15 35.24
CA ILE A 740 -19.59 6.69 35.06
C ILE A 740 -20.86 6.04 35.61
N SER A 741 -21.37 6.54 36.74
CA SER A 741 -22.64 6.08 37.32
C SER A 741 -23.81 6.34 36.35
N TYR A 742 -23.82 7.49 35.67
CA TYR A 742 -24.79 7.76 34.61
C TYR A 742 -24.57 6.89 33.37
N GLU A 743 -23.34 6.74 32.88
CA GLU A 743 -23.03 5.91 31.70
C GLU A 743 -23.47 4.45 31.89
N LYS A 744 -23.35 3.92 33.10
CA LYS A 744 -23.77 2.56 33.44
C LYS A 744 -25.28 2.35 33.27
N THR A 745 -26.08 3.41 33.37
CA THR A 745 -27.53 3.33 33.13
C THR A 745 -27.91 3.04 31.67
N PHE A 746 -27.00 3.24 30.72
CA PHE A 746 -27.24 2.84 29.33
C PHE A 746 -27.29 1.31 29.16
N VAL A 747 -26.66 0.56 30.07
CA VAL A 747 -26.67 -0.91 30.06
C VAL A 747 -27.68 -1.47 31.06
N ASP A 748 -27.65 -0.97 32.29
CA ASP A 748 -28.43 -1.53 33.39
C ASP A 748 -29.88 -0.97 33.43
N GLY A 749 -30.17 0.06 32.63
CA GLY A 749 -31.41 0.83 32.67
C GLY A 749 -31.44 1.85 33.82
N ILE A 750 -32.36 2.80 33.75
CA ILE A 750 -32.59 3.77 34.83
C ILE A 750 -33.64 3.22 35.79
N ILE A 751 -33.33 3.22 37.08
CA ILE A 751 -34.30 2.89 38.11
C ILE A 751 -35.33 4.01 38.19
N ARG A 752 -36.59 3.70 37.86
CA ARG A 752 -37.70 4.64 38.02
C ARG A 752 -37.92 4.95 39.50
N VAL A 753 -37.50 6.12 39.91
CA VAL A 753 -37.65 6.65 41.25
C VAL A 753 -38.90 7.52 41.29
N ILE A 754 -40.00 6.92 41.76
CA ILE A 754 -41.34 7.48 42.02
C ILE A 754 -42.31 7.46 40.79
N PRO A 755 -43.49 6.81 40.90
CA PRO A 755 -44.61 7.02 39.99
C PRO A 755 -45.28 8.37 40.30
N GLY A 756 -45.17 9.35 39.39
CA GLY A 756 -45.81 10.67 39.52
C GLY A 756 -44.83 11.86 39.50
N ASP A 757 -43.97 11.91 38.48
CA ASP A 757 -42.86 12.85 38.24
C ASP A 757 -42.99 14.24 38.90
N TYR A 758 -42.05 14.57 39.81
CA TYR A 758 -41.78 15.95 40.24
C TYR A 758 -41.56 16.86 39.02
N SER A 759 -40.90 16.35 37.98
CA SER A 759 -40.67 17.06 36.71
C SER A 759 -41.94 17.38 35.93
N ASP A 760 -43.00 16.58 36.04
CA ASP A 760 -44.26 16.83 35.33
C ASP A 760 -45.04 17.96 35.99
N SER A 761 -45.06 18.00 37.33
CA SER A 761 -45.64 19.11 38.08
C SER A 761 -44.88 20.43 37.85
N GLU A 762 -43.54 20.38 37.79
CA GLU A 762 -42.71 21.55 37.48
C GLU A 762 -42.87 22.01 36.02
N ALA A 763 -42.99 21.07 35.08
CA ALA A 763 -43.29 21.39 33.69
C ALA A 763 -44.69 22.02 33.54
N GLU A 764 -45.69 21.52 34.28
CA GLU A 764 -47.04 22.10 34.32
C GLU A 764 -47.03 23.51 34.92
N ASP A 765 -46.39 23.71 36.07
CA ASP A 765 -46.22 25.02 36.70
C ASP A 765 -45.46 26.01 35.80
N PHE A 766 -44.44 25.55 35.08
CA PHE A 766 -43.72 26.35 34.09
C PHE A 766 -44.60 26.70 32.89
N GLY A 767 -45.35 25.73 32.37
CA GLY A 767 -46.30 25.91 31.27
C GLY A 767 -47.43 26.88 31.61
N ASN A 768 -47.94 26.83 32.85
CA ASN A 768 -48.99 27.70 33.37
C ASN A 768 -48.59 29.19 33.45
N LYS A 769 -47.29 29.51 33.31
CA LYS A 769 -46.80 30.90 33.20
C LYS A 769 -47.08 31.53 31.83
N GLY A 770 -47.70 30.81 30.90
CA GLY A 770 -48.12 31.34 29.59
C GLY A 770 -46.96 31.57 28.60
N ILE A 771 -45.87 30.82 28.75
CA ILE A 771 -44.69 30.91 27.89
C ILE A 771 -45.03 30.39 26.49
N ARG A 772 -44.65 31.14 25.46
CA ARG A 772 -44.89 30.82 24.05
C ARG A 772 -43.60 30.89 23.24
N SER A 773 -43.55 30.10 22.17
CA SER A 773 -42.41 30.10 21.26
C SER A 773 -42.21 31.48 20.61
N PRO A 774 -41.00 32.06 20.70
CA PRO A 774 -40.66 33.28 19.98
C PRO A 774 -40.32 33.02 18.51
N VAL A 775 -40.22 31.75 18.09
CA VAL A 775 -39.85 31.36 16.72
C VAL A 775 -41.04 31.52 15.79
N VAL A 776 -40.82 32.21 14.66
CA VAL A 776 -41.82 32.39 13.61
C VAL A 776 -42.11 31.03 12.95
N LYS A 777 -43.40 30.64 12.88
CA LYS A 777 -43.84 29.35 12.33
C LYS A 777 -43.83 29.37 10.79
N ASP A 778 -42.63 29.37 10.19
CA ASP A 778 -42.38 29.34 8.74
C ASP A 778 -41.60 28.09 8.30
N ASP A 779 -41.44 27.91 6.98
CA ASP A 779 -40.77 26.72 6.42
C ASP A 779 -39.26 26.69 6.71
N THR A 780 -38.64 27.85 6.92
CA THR A 780 -37.21 27.96 7.25
C THR A 780 -36.96 27.37 8.63
N ASN A 781 -37.69 27.84 9.64
CA ASN A 781 -37.58 27.36 11.01
C ASN A 781 -38.06 25.91 11.15
N PHE A 782 -39.02 25.47 10.33
CA PHE A 782 -39.39 24.06 10.25
C PHE A 782 -38.24 23.19 9.74
N THR A 783 -37.57 23.61 8.67
CA THR A 783 -36.44 22.87 8.07
C THR A 783 -35.22 22.83 9.00
N GLU A 784 -34.94 23.94 9.70
CA GLU A 784 -33.89 23.98 10.72
C GLU A 784 -34.23 23.08 11.92
N GLY A 785 -35.48 23.11 12.38
CA GLY A 785 -36.00 22.21 13.41
C GLY A 785 -35.85 20.73 13.03
N MET A 786 -36.16 20.36 11.78
CA MET A 786 -35.96 19.01 11.26
C MET A 786 -34.50 18.56 11.33
N LYS A 787 -33.56 19.44 10.94
CA LYS A 787 -32.12 19.13 11.01
C LYS A 787 -31.66 18.91 12.44
N LEU A 788 -32.12 19.75 13.38
CA LEU A 788 -31.83 19.62 14.80
C LEU A 788 -32.41 18.32 15.37
N PHE A 789 -33.66 18.01 15.04
CA PHE A 789 -34.32 16.77 15.46
C PHE A 789 -33.56 15.53 14.95
N ASN A 790 -33.23 15.49 13.66
CA ASN A 790 -32.49 14.37 13.06
C ASN A 790 -31.09 14.19 13.66
N LEU A 791 -30.47 15.28 14.11
CA LEU A 791 -29.13 15.24 14.68
C LEU A 791 -29.13 14.82 16.16
N TYR A 792 -30.09 15.29 16.95
CA TYR A 792 -30.07 15.15 18.41
C TYR A 792 -31.14 14.21 18.97
N CYS A 793 -32.31 14.14 18.34
CA CYS A 793 -33.49 13.49 18.91
C CYS A 793 -33.82 12.15 18.23
N ALA A 794 -33.62 12.04 16.92
CA ALA A 794 -34.01 10.87 16.12
C ALA A 794 -33.26 9.58 16.49
N GLN A 795 -32.09 9.68 17.14
CA GLN A 795 -31.36 8.51 17.64
C GLN A 795 -32.19 7.71 18.65
N CYS A 796 -32.96 8.41 19.50
CA CYS A 796 -33.83 7.79 20.50
C CYS A 796 -35.27 7.69 19.97
N HIS A 797 -35.80 8.76 19.37
CA HIS A 797 -37.22 8.84 18.99
C HIS A 797 -37.56 8.31 17.60
N GLY A 798 -36.55 7.94 16.79
CA GLY A 798 -36.75 7.57 15.39
C GLY A 798 -36.93 8.81 14.50
N VAL A 799 -36.66 8.67 13.20
CA VAL A 799 -36.90 9.75 12.22
C VAL A 799 -38.39 10.04 12.06
N ASP A 800 -39.23 9.02 12.29
CA ASP A 800 -40.69 9.07 12.21
C ASP A 800 -41.34 9.36 13.58
N GLY A 801 -40.54 9.62 14.63
CA GLY A 801 -41.03 10.02 15.95
C GLY A 801 -41.71 8.92 16.77
N GLN A 802 -41.58 7.64 16.38
CA GLN A 802 -42.26 6.50 16.98
C GLN A 802 -41.64 5.99 18.29
N GLY A 803 -40.52 6.56 18.74
CA GLY A 803 -39.80 6.07 19.92
C GLY A 803 -38.92 4.85 19.65
N ASP A 804 -38.76 4.46 18.39
CA ASP A 804 -38.09 3.24 17.92
C ASP A 804 -36.71 3.51 17.26
N GLY A 805 -36.07 4.63 17.62
CA GLY A 805 -34.78 5.01 17.06
C GLY A 805 -33.70 3.93 17.33
N PRO A 806 -32.57 3.93 16.60
CA PRO A 806 -31.51 2.92 16.75
C PRO A 806 -30.97 2.75 18.17
N ALA A 807 -31.12 3.76 19.02
CA ALA A 807 -30.73 3.70 20.43
C ALA A 807 -31.84 3.22 21.38
N SER A 808 -33.10 3.18 20.94
CA SER A 808 -34.26 2.84 21.78
C SER A 808 -34.14 1.47 22.44
N VAL A 809 -33.49 0.50 21.78
CA VAL A 809 -33.25 -0.85 22.29
C VAL A 809 -32.34 -0.91 23.53
N TYR A 810 -31.58 0.16 23.79
CA TYR A 810 -30.68 0.30 24.94
C TYR A 810 -31.22 1.26 26.00
N ILE A 811 -32.40 1.83 25.80
CA ILE A 811 -32.94 2.87 26.69
C ILE A 811 -34.16 2.32 27.42
N ASN A 812 -34.08 2.30 28.75
CA ASN A 812 -35.18 1.89 29.62
C ASN A 812 -35.43 3.00 30.66
N PRO A 813 -36.61 3.64 30.66
CA PRO A 813 -37.80 3.33 29.85
C PRO A 813 -37.70 3.77 28.38
N VAL A 814 -38.44 3.09 27.50
CA VAL A 814 -38.46 3.38 26.06
C VAL A 814 -38.79 4.86 25.77
N PRO A 815 -38.15 5.47 24.76
CA PRO A 815 -38.43 6.86 24.38
C PRO A 815 -39.90 7.08 24.02
N ALA A 816 -40.41 8.28 24.28
CA ALA A 816 -41.78 8.63 23.94
C ALA A 816 -42.06 8.54 22.42
N ASN A 817 -43.23 7.99 22.07
CA ASN A 817 -43.78 7.97 20.72
C ASN A 817 -44.61 9.24 20.49
N PHE A 818 -44.08 10.21 19.75
CA PHE A 818 -44.74 11.49 19.48
C PHE A 818 -46.02 11.36 18.64
N THR A 819 -46.27 10.21 18.00
CA THR A 819 -47.52 9.97 17.26
C THR A 819 -48.65 9.40 18.11
N GLU A 820 -48.34 8.97 19.34
CA GLU A 820 -49.30 8.40 20.29
C GLU A 820 -49.53 9.32 21.51
N THR A 821 -48.76 10.40 21.63
CA THR A 821 -48.75 11.34 22.79
C THR A 821 -49.99 12.22 22.92
N ASN A 822 -51.20 11.72 22.63
CA ASN A 822 -52.53 12.35 22.63
C ASN A 822 -52.68 13.66 23.48
N ASN A 823 -52.11 14.78 23.04
CA ASN A 823 -51.95 16.01 23.84
C ASN A 823 -51.44 15.80 25.29
N ASP A 824 -50.47 14.92 25.51
CA ASP A 824 -49.81 14.71 26.82
C ASP A 824 -49.24 16.02 27.40
N PHE A 825 -48.95 16.98 26.52
CA PHE A 825 -48.58 18.36 26.88
C PHE A 825 -49.63 19.35 26.36
N LYS A 826 -50.21 20.12 27.29
CA LYS A 826 -51.28 21.09 27.03
C LYS A 826 -50.77 22.46 26.59
N THR A 827 -49.49 22.77 26.84
CA THR A 827 -48.90 24.09 26.58
C THR A 827 -47.54 24.01 25.87
N GLU A 828 -47.18 25.04 25.08
CA GLU A 828 -45.84 25.15 24.46
C GLU A 828 -44.73 25.22 25.53
N GLY A 829 -45.01 25.81 26.69
CA GLY A 829 -44.08 25.87 27.82
C GLY A 829 -43.72 24.51 28.40
N GLN A 830 -44.65 23.55 28.44
CA GLN A 830 -44.36 22.19 28.91
C GLN A 830 -43.37 21.45 27.99
N TRP A 831 -43.55 21.55 26.67
CA TRP A 831 -42.60 21.01 25.68
C TRP A 831 -41.22 21.64 25.87
N PHE A 832 -41.17 22.96 26.01
CA PHE A 832 -39.91 23.67 26.17
C PHE A 832 -39.19 23.30 27.46
N TRP A 833 -39.92 23.14 28.56
CA TRP A 833 -39.36 22.72 29.84
C TRP A 833 -38.75 21.32 29.73
N LYS A 834 -39.49 20.33 29.20
CA LYS A 834 -38.97 18.94 29.07
C LYS A 834 -37.78 18.82 28.12
N VAL A 835 -37.76 19.57 27.03
CA VAL A 835 -36.57 19.62 26.16
C VAL A 835 -35.40 20.30 26.89
N SER A 836 -35.66 21.35 27.67
CA SER A 836 -34.61 22.11 28.35
C SER A 836 -33.96 21.34 29.49
N GLU A 837 -34.77 20.75 30.37
CA GLU A 837 -34.36 20.07 31.58
C GLU A 837 -34.12 18.56 31.37
N GLY A 838 -34.58 18.03 30.24
CA GLY A 838 -34.62 16.59 30.01
C GLY A 838 -35.76 15.96 30.81
N VAL A 839 -35.73 14.64 30.94
CA VAL A 839 -36.66 13.91 31.81
C VAL A 839 -35.84 13.13 32.82
N GLU A 840 -36.02 13.46 34.10
CA GLU A 840 -35.18 13.01 35.20
C GLU A 840 -35.13 11.47 35.28
N THR A 841 -36.29 10.83 35.16
CA THR A 841 -36.50 9.38 35.24
C THR A 841 -36.18 8.60 33.95
N THR A 842 -35.52 9.22 32.97
CA THR A 842 -35.15 8.60 31.68
C THR A 842 -33.73 8.99 31.24
N ASN A 843 -33.22 8.42 30.15
CA ASN A 843 -31.92 8.79 29.58
C ASN A 843 -31.95 10.11 28.77
N MET A 844 -33.09 10.84 28.75
CA MET A 844 -33.17 12.11 28.04
C MET A 844 -32.33 13.19 28.75
N PRO A 845 -31.29 13.75 28.08
CA PRO A 845 -30.42 14.75 28.68
C PRO A 845 -31.07 16.14 28.70
N PRO A 846 -30.62 17.04 29.59
CA PRO A 846 -30.98 18.46 29.55
C PRO A 846 -30.35 19.14 28.33
N TRP A 847 -31.14 19.39 27.29
CA TRP A 847 -30.63 19.97 26.05
C TRP A 847 -30.19 21.42 26.17
N LYS A 848 -30.51 22.10 27.29
CA LYS A 848 -30.10 23.49 27.56
C LYS A 848 -28.59 23.71 27.57
N TYR A 849 -27.81 22.66 27.80
CA TYR A 849 -26.33 22.73 27.80
C TYR A 849 -25.70 22.51 26.42
N VAL A 850 -26.50 22.10 25.42
CA VAL A 850 -26.04 21.71 24.08
C VAL A 850 -26.67 22.59 23.00
N LEU A 851 -27.94 22.93 23.16
CA LEU A 851 -28.74 23.70 22.22
C LEU A 851 -29.06 25.08 22.77
N THR A 852 -29.09 26.07 21.87
CA THR A 852 -29.58 27.40 22.22
C THR A 852 -31.08 27.34 22.55
N GLU A 853 -31.61 28.39 23.19
CA GLU A 853 -33.06 28.52 23.38
C GLU A 853 -33.82 28.52 22.05
N GLU A 854 -33.32 29.25 21.05
CA GLU A 854 -33.93 29.31 19.72
C GLU A 854 -33.94 27.94 19.02
N ASP A 855 -32.83 27.20 19.08
CA ASP A 855 -32.73 25.85 18.49
C ASP A 855 -33.71 24.86 19.13
N ARG A 856 -33.88 24.93 20.45
CA ARG A 856 -34.86 24.10 21.16
C ARG A 856 -36.28 24.44 20.72
N TRP A 857 -36.62 25.71 20.56
CA TRP A 857 -37.92 26.13 20.03
C TRP A 857 -38.14 25.67 18.57
N LYS A 858 -37.11 25.71 17.72
CA LYS A 858 -37.18 25.19 16.33
C LYS A 858 -37.40 23.68 16.31
N ALA A 859 -36.66 22.93 17.13
CA ALA A 859 -36.83 21.47 17.24
C ALA A 859 -38.25 21.11 17.73
N ILE A 860 -38.76 21.82 18.75
CA ILE A 860 -40.14 21.66 19.24
C ILE A 860 -41.16 22.00 18.16
N TYR A 861 -40.96 23.08 17.40
CA TYR A 861 -41.85 23.44 16.30
C TYR A 861 -41.93 22.32 15.24
N TYR A 862 -40.79 21.73 14.87
CA TYR A 862 -40.78 20.57 13.97
C TYR A 862 -41.54 19.38 14.57
N ILE A 863 -41.26 19.01 15.82
CA ILE A 863 -41.95 17.89 16.51
C ILE A 863 -43.47 18.12 16.50
N GLN A 864 -43.88 19.33 16.89
CA GLN A 864 -45.28 19.69 17.02
C GLN A 864 -46.05 19.64 15.69
N LYS A 865 -45.43 20.14 14.63
CA LYS A 865 -46.02 20.21 13.28
C LYS A 865 -45.95 18.86 12.56
N ASN A 866 -44.94 18.04 12.81
CA ASN A 866 -44.70 16.81 12.03
C ASN A 866 -45.30 15.54 12.65
N PHE A 867 -45.43 15.46 13.98
CA PHE A 867 -45.82 14.22 14.65
C PHE A 867 -47.12 14.30 15.47
N SER A 868 -47.54 15.50 15.90
CA SER A 868 -48.63 15.67 16.88
C SER A 868 -49.89 16.38 16.36
N GLU A 869 -50.14 16.37 15.04
CA GLU A 869 -51.46 16.77 14.51
C GLU A 869 -52.48 15.64 14.67
N ALA A 870 -53.64 15.97 15.24
CA ALA A 870 -54.71 15.03 15.64
C ALA A 870 -55.28 14.12 14.53
N GLY A 871 -54.92 14.35 13.26
CA GLY A 871 -55.42 13.58 12.11
C GLY A 871 -54.74 12.22 11.88
N VAL A 872 -53.54 12.00 12.42
CA VAL A 872 -52.73 10.80 12.08
C VAL A 872 -53.11 9.55 12.89
N PHE A 873 -53.72 9.72 14.07
CA PHE A 873 -54.14 8.61 14.93
C PHE A 873 -55.43 7.92 14.44
N GLU A 874 -56.42 8.67 13.94
CA GLU A 874 -57.71 8.09 13.51
C GLU A 874 -57.64 7.27 12.21
N GLU A 875 -56.66 7.53 11.35
CA GLU A 875 -56.54 6.85 10.05
C GLU A 875 -55.87 5.45 10.16
N LYS A 876 -55.00 5.26 11.16
CA LYS A 876 -54.20 4.02 11.32
C LYS A 876 -54.95 2.87 12.00
N TRP A 877 -56.04 3.15 12.74
CA TRP A 877 -56.85 2.15 13.46
C TRP A 877 -58.21 1.88 12.80
N ARG A 878 -58.38 2.27 11.53
CA ARG A 878 -59.59 2.02 10.72
C ARG A 878 -59.54 0.74 9.86
N SER A 879 -58.54 -0.12 10.03
CA SER A 879 -58.46 -1.44 9.36
C SER A 879 -58.41 -2.59 10.34
#